data_AF-A0A8B6C3H4-F1
#
_entry.id   AF-A0A8B6C3H4-F1
#
_cell.length_a   1.000
_cell.length_b   1.000
_cell.length_c   1.000
_cell.angle_alpha   90.00
_cell.angle_beta   90.00
_cell.angle_gamma   90.00
#
_symmetry.space_group_name_H-M   'P 1'
#
loop_
_entity.id
_entity.type
_entity.pdbx_description
1 polymer ?
#
loop_
_entity_poly.entity_id
_entity_poly.type
_entity_poly.pdbx_seq_one_letter_code
_entity_poly.pdbx_strand_id
1 'polypeptide(L)'
;MLLEPCFFLTGPFGVGKTCLAKILVGDEAPEQRESTDGIWIYLGRAGMNIKERCWVFLEKGATKRIEEMPDRSGVKSNISTPGVNTITSRLKAFFSLPSRKQKEFKGQNVAHLKSSNDESALMHGATRDDSAGRRGDSEDILTAKDMSEDEIIKLIRSECNKGNYEMIIVPIDLWDFGGQKIYHLTHQLFISSRGTFLLIFNGSKGIHDDIPDYKDLPGCNNQQNTAVYLVHWVNSVLTYCKTSVENGGYPKIKFVATHKDQVKGDIEEQRRILVTSIEKLFENHGGKQHLQYQPLIFVDARNKEDEELDTLKNQLVEVALDHPSCGELMPTKFVPLELQLAKKVEEKKKVLSIGELKDLNQQNEKHALTPDQLQKFLKVNHALGKLIYFDEACLRDNVIIDPVFLVDVLRSIVTDEQFWPEHLTEVLGDLKESGKLQKKDLYEIWKQDCFKEISEHTEYIVEMLVHLGIICRQKVDAYESELFLVPCMIRTKREDNSHIDFDRSIHLAYRFKEEVVPPAILYRFIATFVSIWNLRISTKSSRLMIFTDSADVTIDNEHDMRIDIQGNRIIVSLSHKESQNSIVPTIASTAQECLTHAITRISNFYFSVSEDSGCTRDLPFTIQIGIVCGSDLCFFDHMLRSKEEWTCPDHNRIHKTNSVSRWFADKSHTEGDRCLEDCPGLDMAWLDSNPDDRHLGRLAAEMTMEEIRKIYMHLKEKKPARSWEIINESKNKESFDIKIKALHDWKKNTLYASFKQIQQSMKEEDIDIHILCQISREVQKDFDQPKEKLFIRPSGLNLQQLSDHIGYQTYQLGIELGLKVVEMQQIERNHVTNLRSQTEEVLKKWRRLPEATYEVLVKALHRLELSSILPYITYEEGLAEQVEERIIQDIEISQILDYMMSHLVISSDDRRRIEQHAGQDDQNKNLLELVNKRGESTYNVFVDALRISGYKDLADELKRDSQEEGSIEALEPQNKGLSEWTVPVYRVRLQKNYSNIIDCINHKKIVDHLISRDILTIADSQMINACPAQIQKNRKLMDILLHGSEKGFIEFLKTLREDSVTTELADEIESTLVTSRDISIMYGCYK
;
A
#
# COMPACT_ATOMS: atom_id res chain seq x y z
N MET A 1 10.53 -36.33 -1.81
CA MET A 1 9.05 -36.40 -1.88
C MET A 1 8.64 -35.82 -3.20
N LEU A 2 7.68 -36.46 -3.87
CA LEU A 2 7.03 -35.89 -5.06
C LEU A 2 6.03 -34.83 -4.61
N LEU A 3 5.85 -33.79 -5.43
CA LEU A 3 4.83 -32.78 -5.21
C LEU A 3 3.43 -33.42 -5.25
N GLU A 4 2.54 -33.01 -4.33
CA GLU A 4 1.16 -33.51 -4.22
C GLU A 4 0.28 -32.89 -5.33
N PRO A 5 -0.43 -33.70 -6.15
CA PRO A 5 -1.37 -33.17 -7.13
C PRO A 5 -2.56 -32.48 -6.46
N CYS A 6 -2.96 -31.34 -7.03
CA CYS A 6 -4.09 -30.55 -6.55
C CYS A 6 -5.19 -30.46 -7.61
N PHE A 7 -6.44 -30.77 -7.22
CA PHE A 7 -7.63 -30.68 -8.05
C PHE A 7 -8.63 -29.66 -7.53
N PHE A 8 -8.97 -28.70 -8.37
CA PHE A 8 -9.86 -27.59 -8.08
C PHE A 8 -11.24 -27.83 -8.70
N LEU A 9 -12.26 -28.10 -7.87
CA LEU A 9 -13.63 -28.32 -8.31
C LEU A 9 -14.38 -26.99 -8.35
N THR A 10 -14.73 -26.54 -9.54
CA THR A 10 -15.37 -25.24 -9.80
C THR A 10 -16.66 -25.42 -10.58
N GLY A 11 -17.58 -24.48 -10.43
CA GLY A 11 -18.83 -24.49 -11.18
C GLY A 11 -20.00 -23.90 -10.39
N PRO A 12 -21.18 -23.76 -11.02
CA PRO A 12 -22.30 -23.04 -10.44
C PRO A 12 -22.83 -23.65 -9.13
N PHE A 13 -23.62 -22.87 -8.39
CA PHE A 13 -24.31 -23.39 -7.20
C PHE A 13 -25.23 -24.56 -7.59
N GLY A 14 -25.26 -25.59 -6.74
CA GLY A 14 -26.21 -26.69 -6.88
C GLY A 14 -25.92 -27.74 -7.95
N VAL A 15 -24.78 -27.68 -8.66
CA VAL A 15 -24.43 -28.64 -9.72
C VAL A 15 -23.81 -29.97 -9.23
N GLY A 16 -23.81 -30.24 -7.92
CA GLY A 16 -23.36 -31.52 -7.36
C GLY A 16 -21.84 -31.65 -7.13
N LYS A 17 -21.12 -30.52 -7.07
CA LYS A 17 -19.66 -30.50 -6.83
C LYS A 17 -19.27 -31.18 -5.52
N THR A 18 -19.92 -30.80 -4.44
CA THR A 18 -19.68 -31.35 -3.09
C THR A 18 -19.93 -32.85 -3.02
N CYS A 19 -20.99 -33.34 -3.67
CA CYS A 19 -21.26 -34.77 -3.74
C CYS A 19 -20.15 -35.50 -4.52
N LEU A 20 -19.72 -34.94 -5.66
CA LEU A 20 -18.62 -35.49 -6.44
C LEU A 20 -17.31 -35.49 -5.65
N ALA A 21 -16.98 -34.39 -4.95
CA ALA A 21 -15.80 -34.28 -4.09
C ALA A 21 -15.79 -35.38 -3.01
N LYS A 22 -16.92 -35.57 -2.32
CA LYS A 22 -17.10 -36.61 -1.29
C LYS A 22 -16.88 -38.01 -1.87
N ILE A 23 -17.46 -38.31 -3.02
CA ILE A 23 -17.27 -39.61 -3.70
C ILE A 23 -15.79 -39.82 -4.08
N LEU A 24 -15.11 -38.79 -4.59
CA LEU A 24 -13.69 -38.86 -4.97
C LEU A 24 -12.75 -39.08 -3.77
N VAL A 25 -13.20 -38.78 -2.55
CA VAL A 25 -12.47 -39.08 -1.30
C VAL A 25 -13.02 -40.29 -0.55
N GLY A 26 -13.95 -41.03 -1.16
CA GLY A 26 -14.48 -42.28 -0.61
C GLY A 26 -15.57 -42.09 0.47
N ASP A 27 -16.08 -40.87 0.64
CA ASP A 27 -17.23 -40.59 1.50
C ASP A 27 -18.55 -40.88 0.78
N GLU A 28 -19.62 -41.08 1.55
CA GLU A 28 -20.98 -41.20 1.01
C GLU A 28 -21.52 -39.85 0.55
N ALA A 29 -22.33 -39.87 -0.53
CA ALA A 29 -23.06 -38.70 -0.98
C ALA A 29 -24.11 -38.34 0.09
N PRO A 30 -24.23 -37.06 0.47
CA PRO A 30 -25.19 -36.66 1.50
C PRO A 30 -26.63 -36.88 1.03
N GLU A 31 -27.49 -37.38 1.94
CA GLU A 31 -28.91 -37.61 1.66
C GLU A 31 -29.66 -36.31 1.34
N GLN A 32 -29.23 -35.20 1.95
CA GLN A 32 -29.77 -33.86 1.72
C GLN A 32 -28.79 -33.00 0.93
N ARG A 33 -29.34 -32.04 0.17
CA ARG A 33 -28.54 -31.10 -0.62
C ARG A 33 -27.78 -30.19 0.33
N GLU A 34 -26.47 -30.39 0.40
CA GLU A 34 -25.57 -29.59 1.22
C GLU A 34 -24.97 -28.46 0.39
N SER A 35 -24.88 -27.26 0.99
CA SER A 35 -24.27 -26.10 0.35
C SER A 35 -22.89 -25.85 0.93
N THR A 36 -21.86 -25.82 0.09
CA THR A 36 -20.52 -25.39 0.50
C THR A 36 -20.56 -23.93 0.94
N ASP A 37 -20.06 -23.65 2.15
CA ASP A 37 -19.77 -22.32 2.67
C ASP A 37 -18.29 -22.00 2.42
N GLY A 38 -18.01 -21.15 1.44
CA GLY A 38 -16.64 -20.79 1.05
C GLY A 38 -15.95 -21.91 0.28
N ILE A 39 -15.04 -22.62 0.95
CA ILE A 39 -14.17 -23.63 0.34
C ILE A 39 -14.08 -24.83 1.28
N TRP A 40 -14.29 -26.03 0.76
CA TRP A 40 -13.99 -27.25 1.50
C TRP A 40 -12.76 -27.93 0.94
N ILE A 41 -11.80 -28.20 1.82
CA ILE A 41 -10.50 -28.77 1.47
C ILE A 41 -10.45 -30.20 2.01
N TYR A 42 -10.19 -31.16 1.12
CA TYR A 42 -10.05 -32.57 1.46
C TYR A 42 -8.58 -32.99 1.33
N LEU A 43 -7.80 -32.72 2.38
CA LEU A 43 -6.38 -33.05 2.43
C LEU A 43 -6.17 -34.53 2.81
N GLY A 44 -5.37 -35.26 2.04
CA GLY A 44 -4.89 -36.58 2.45
C GLY A 44 -5.95 -37.67 2.54
N ARG A 45 -7.06 -37.53 1.82
CA ARG A 45 -8.19 -38.49 1.82
C ARG A 45 -8.27 -39.32 0.54
N ALA A 46 -7.58 -38.86 -0.49
CA ALA A 46 -7.33 -39.59 -1.72
C ALA A 46 -5.83 -39.59 -2.00
N GLY A 47 -5.40 -40.56 -2.79
CA GLY A 47 -4.04 -40.67 -3.24
C GLY A 47 -3.96 -41.28 -4.64
N MET A 48 -2.78 -41.19 -5.23
CA MET A 48 -2.44 -41.82 -6.48
C MET A 48 -1.35 -42.85 -6.25
N ASN A 49 -1.61 -44.10 -6.62
CA ASN A 49 -0.56 -45.12 -6.70
C ASN A 49 0.21 -44.93 -8.02
N ILE A 50 1.44 -44.44 -7.95
CA ILE A 50 2.24 -44.12 -9.14
C ILE A 50 2.57 -45.39 -9.95
N LYS A 51 2.80 -46.51 -9.26
CA LYS A 51 3.24 -47.75 -9.89
C LYS A 51 2.10 -48.43 -10.64
N GLU A 52 0.95 -48.53 -9.99
CA GLU A 52 -0.25 -49.15 -10.56
C GLU A 52 -1.08 -48.16 -11.39
N ARG A 53 -0.69 -46.86 -11.40
CA ARG A 53 -1.36 -45.75 -12.10
C ARG A 53 -2.86 -45.69 -11.80
N CYS A 54 -3.22 -45.77 -10.51
CA CYS A 54 -4.61 -45.80 -10.10
C CYS A 54 -4.89 -44.89 -8.91
N TRP A 55 -6.15 -44.48 -8.80
CA TRP A 55 -6.68 -43.73 -7.67
C TRP A 55 -6.90 -44.65 -6.47
N VAL A 56 -6.52 -44.19 -5.29
CA VAL A 56 -6.70 -44.91 -4.03
C VAL A 56 -7.33 -44.00 -2.98
N PHE A 57 -8.13 -44.57 -2.09
CA PHE A 57 -8.71 -43.85 -0.96
C PHE A 57 -7.79 -43.98 0.26
N LEU A 58 -7.69 -42.89 1.03
CA LEU A 58 -6.91 -42.81 2.27
C LEU A 58 -7.86 -42.58 3.45
N GLU A 59 -7.53 -43.11 4.62
CA GLU A 59 -8.39 -42.95 5.81
C GLU A 59 -8.42 -41.50 6.32
N LYS A 60 -9.49 -41.14 7.05
CA LYS A 60 -9.75 -39.79 7.54
C LYS A 60 -8.75 -39.45 8.66
N GLY A 61 -7.83 -38.50 8.42
CA GLY A 61 -6.68 -38.23 9.31
C GLY A 61 -5.40 -38.98 8.94
N ALA A 62 -5.41 -39.76 7.85
CA ALA A 62 -4.26 -40.49 7.34
C ALA A 62 -3.18 -39.60 6.73
N THR A 63 -3.40 -38.28 6.59
CA THR A 63 -2.33 -37.35 6.23
C THR A 63 -1.18 -37.38 7.24
N LYS A 64 -1.37 -37.93 8.45
CA LYS A 64 -0.26 -38.28 9.38
C LYS A 64 -0.42 -39.53 10.26
N ARG A 65 -1.55 -40.25 10.24
CA ARG A 65 -1.72 -41.54 10.94
C ARG A 65 -2.20 -42.63 9.98
N ILE A 66 -1.32 -43.55 9.59
CA ILE A 66 -1.75 -44.86 9.09
C ILE A 66 -1.37 -45.85 10.20
N GLU A 67 -2.22 -45.98 11.21
CA GLU A 67 -2.21 -47.13 12.10
C GLU A 67 -3.34 -48.08 11.69
N GLU A 68 -2.92 -49.28 11.26
CA GLU A 68 -3.66 -50.55 11.18
C GLU A 68 -5.00 -50.60 10.41
N MET A 69 -4.96 -51.15 9.19
CA MET A 69 -6.13 -51.84 8.61
C MET A 69 -6.39 -53.14 9.40
N PRO A 70 -7.61 -53.39 9.91
CA PRO A 70 -8.00 -54.73 10.32
C PRO A 70 -8.18 -55.62 9.09
N ASP A 71 -7.61 -56.82 9.21
CA ASP A 71 -7.57 -57.93 8.27
C ASP A 71 -8.86 -58.10 7.41
N ARG A 72 -8.81 -57.70 6.13
CA ARG A 72 -9.80 -58.13 5.12
C ARG A 72 -9.44 -59.53 4.64
N SER A 73 -9.78 -60.52 5.46
CA SER A 73 -9.92 -61.90 5.01
C SER A 73 -11.09 -62.00 4.02
N GLY A 74 -10.81 -61.85 2.71
CA GLY A 74 -11.91 -61.93 1.75
C GLY A 74 -11.66 -61.81 0.25
N VAL A 75 -10.44 -61.70 -0.27
CA VAL A 75 -10.20 -61.91 -1.72
C VAL A 75 -8.81 -62.51 -1.92
N LYS A 76 -8.74 -63.82 -2.19
CA LYS A 76 -7.53 -64.47 -2.69
C LYS A 76 -7.33 -64.09 -4.15
N SER A 77 -6.23 -63.42 -4.48
CA SER A 77 -5.51 -63.73 -5.72
C SER A 77 -4.01 -63.51 -5.53
N ASN A 78 -3.23 -64.48 -6.02
CA ASN A 78 -1.86 -64.75 -5.66
C ASN A 78 -0.88 -63.67 -6.13
N ILE A 79 -0.14 -63.05 -5.21
CA ILE A 79 1.19 -62.51 -5.52
C ILE A 79 2.14 -63.00 -4.42
N SER A 80 3.01 -63.93 -4.80
CA SER A 80 4.16 -64.36 -4.02
C SER A 80 5.00 -63.14 -3.62
N THR A 81 5.22 -62.94 -2.33
CA THR A 81 6.20 -62.00 -1.78
C THR A 81 7.60 -62.32 -2.32
N PRO A 82 8.26 -61.42 -3.07
CA PRO A 82 9.68 -61.54 -3.31
C PRO A 82 10.41 -61.00 -2.08
N GLY A 83 11.23 -61.84 -1.44
CA GLY A 83 12.06 -61.45 -0.31
C GLY A 83 12.91 -60.20 -0.61
N VAL A 84 13.25 -59.46 0.45
CA VAL A 84 13.95 -58.16 0.50
C VAL A 84 15.15 -58.02 -0.48
N ASN A 85 15.81 -59.12 -0.85
CA ASN A 85 16.91 -59.11 -1.83
C ASN A 85 16.46 -58.94 -3.30
N THR A 86 15.18 -59.14 -3.60
CA THR A 86 14.58 -58.96 -4.93
C THR A 86 14.16 -57.50 -5.18
N ILE A 87 13.97 -56.72 -4.11
CA ILE A 87 13.59 -55.29 -4.17
C ILE A 87 14.83 -54.45 -4.54
N THR A 88 16.00 -54.79 -3.99
CA THR A 88 17.28 -54.15 -4.30
C THR A 88 17.73 -54.38 -5.75
N SER A 89 17.41 -55.54 -6.33
CA SER A 89 17.67 -55.86 -7.74
C SER A 89 16.65 -55.20 -8.69
N ARG A 90 15.40 -54.98 -8.25
CA ARG A 90 14.36 -54.29 -9.03
C ARG A 90 14.47 -52.77 -9.01
N LEU A 91 14.97 -52.17 -7.93
CA LEU A 91 15.36 -50.76 -7.90
C LEU A 91 16.51 -50.48 -8.88
N LYS A 92 17.52 -51.35 -8.93
CA LYS A 92 18.56 -51.29 -9.98
C LYS A 92 18.00 -51.48 -11.40
N ALA A 93 16.90 -52.24 -11.55
CA ALA A 93 16.21 -52.41 -12.83
C ALA A 93 15.36 -51.17 -13.24
N PHE A 94 14.76 -50.48 -12.28
CA PHE A 94 14.03 -49.23 -12.50
C PHE A 94 14.99 -48.10 -12.92
N PHE A 95 16.19 -48.05 -12.32
CA PHE A 95 17.29 -47.19 -12.76
C PHE A 95 18.02 -47.68 -14.02
N SER A 96 17.67 -48.85 -14.59
CA SER A 96 18.25 -49.37 -15.84
C SER A 96 17.27 -49.44 -17.02
N LEU A 97 16.10 -48.79 -16.92
CA LEU A 97 15.21 -48.56 -18.05
C LEU A 97 15.97 -47.84 -19.19
N PRO A 98 15.82 -48.28 -20.46
CA PRO A 98 16.72 -47.88 -21.53
C PRO A 98 16.69 -46.37 -21.81
N SER A 99 17.89 -45.82 -21.92
CA SER A 99 18.28 -44.41 -22.08
C SER A 99 17.78 -43.71 -23.35
N ARG A 100 16.71 -44.17 -23.99
CA ARG A 100 16.26 -43.67 -25.30
C ARG A 100 15.32 -42.46 -25.22
N LYS A 101 14.63 -42.21 -24.09
CA LYS A 101 13.92 -40.93 -23.84
C LYS A 101 14.71 -39.89 -23.03
N GLN A 102 15.86 -40.27 -22.45
CA GLN A 102 16.78 -39.30 -21.83
C GLN A 102 17.69 -38.58 -22.84
N LYS A 103 17.84 -39.10 -24.07
CA LYS A 103 18.68 -38.47 -25.10
C LYS A 103 17.95 -37.45 -25.98
N GLU A 104 16.63 -37.49 -26.08
CA GLU A 104 15.87 -36.39 -26.71
C GLU A 104 15.65 -35.22 -25.73
N PHE A 105 15.54 -35.47 -24.43
CA PHE A 105 15.49 -34.41 -23.42
C PHE A 105 16.86 -33.79 -23.05
N LYS A 106 17.98 -34.43 -23.41
CA LYS A 106 19.33 -33.83 -23.30
C LYS A 106 19.80 -33.11 -24.57
N GLY A 107 19.04 -33.20 -25.67
CA GLY A 107 19.40 -32.63 -26.97
C GLY A 107 18.91 -31.20 -27.23
N GLN A 108 17.95 -30.70 -26.44
CA GLN A 108 17.43 -29.33 -26.60
C GLN A 108 17.76 -28.38 -25.43
N ASN A 109 18.35 -28.86 -24.33
CA ASN A 109 18.77 -28.01 -23.20
C ASN A 109 20.30 -27.90 -23.00
N VAL A 110 21.13 -28.36 -23.96
CA VAL A 110 22.61 -28.30 -23.84
C VAL A 110 23.26 -27.37 -24.89
N ALA A 111 22.48 -26.60 -25.66
CA ALA A 111 23.02 -25.64 -26.63
C ALA A 111 23.04 -24.17 -26.15
N HIS A 112 22.47 -23.82 -24.99
CA HIS A 112 22.41 -22.40 -24.56
C HIS A 112 23.04 -22.08 -23.19
N LEU A 113 23.80 -23.03 -22.62
CA LEU A 113 24.72 -22.79 -21.51
C LEU A 113 26.16 -23.04 -21.97
N LYS A 114 26.67 -22.15 -22.83
CA LYS A 114 28.11 -21.86 -23.02
C LYS A 114 28.30 -20.72 -24.05
N SER A 115 28.12 -19.48 -23.61
CA SER A 115 28.91 -18.34 -24.09
C SER A 115 28.71 -17.14 -23.17
N SER A 116 29.82 -16.74 -22.52
CA SER A 116 30.12 -15.43 -21.87
C SER A 116 29.15 -14.97 -20.78
N ASN A 117 29.42 -15.06 -19.46
CA ASN A 117 30.60 -14.60 -18.71
C ASN A 117 31.06 -13.20 -19.13
N ASP A 118 30.57 -12.17 -18.43
CA ASP A 118 31.31 -11.38 -17.42
C ASP A 118 30.43 -10.15 -17.06
N GLU A 119 29.84 -10.06 -15.86
CA GLU A 119 30.44 -9.70 -14.55
C GLU A 119 31.08 -8.29 -14.50
N SER A 120 30.30 -7.32 -13.99
CA SER A 120 30.65 -6.40 -12.88
C SER A 120 29.66 -5.22 -12.91
N ALA A 121 28.63 -5.18 -12.07
CA ALA A 121 28.68 -4.83 -10.64
C ALA A 121 29.09 -3.36 -10.40
N LEU A 122 28.15 -2.61 -9.83
CA LEU A 122 28.39 -1.35 -9.14
C LEU A 122 29.70 -1.39 -8.29
N MET A 123 30.49 -0.32 -8.42
CA MET A 123 31.56 0.21 -7.54
C MET A 123 32.98 -0.37 -7.68
N HIS A 124 33.79 0.41 -8.40
CA HIS A 124 34.79 1.35 -7.90
C HIS A 124 36.15 0.87 -7.33
N GLY A 125 37.15 1.66 -7.71
CA GLY A 125 38.57 1.52 -7.39
C GLY A 125 38.97 1.61 -5.90
N ALA A 126 40.24 1.49 -5.58
CA ALA A 126 41.39 1.61 -6.46
C ALA A 126 42.63 0.88 -5.92
N THR A 127 43.57 0.67 -6.86
CA THR A 127 45.01 0.41 -6.72
C THR A 127 45.46 -0.91 -6.07
N ARG A 128 46.05 -1.77 -6.90
CA ARG A 128 47.18 -2.61 -6.51
C ARG A 128 48.47 -1.85 -6.87
N ASP A 129 49.43 -1.88 -5.96
CA ASP A 129 50.80 -2.25 -6.34
C ASP A 129 51.28 -3.35 -5.38
N ASP A 130 51.87 -4.36 -6.01
CA ASP A 130 52.83 -5.36 -5.54
C ASP A 130 52.65 -6.20 -4.26
N SER A 131 52.58 -7.51 -4.56
CA SER A 131 53.38 -8.59 -3.98
C SER A 131 52.79 -9.48 -2.87
N ALA A 132 52.68 -10.76 -3.27
CA ALA A 132 52.85 -11.98 -2.47
C ALA A 132 51.74 -12.41 -1.49
N GLY A 133 50.90 -13.36 -1.95
CA GLY A 133 50.67 -14.56 -1.16
C GLY A 133 49.24 -15.12 -1.11
N ARG A 134 49.08 -16.27 -1.78
CA ARG A 134 48.14 -17.39 -1.53
C ARG A 134 46.87 -17.46 -2.38
N ARG A 135 46.69 -18.68 -2.90
CA ARG A 135 45.73 -19.19 -3.87
C ARG A 135 44.28 -19.04 -3.36
N GLY A 136 43.39 -18.56 -4.21
CA GLY A 136 41.94 -18.65 -4.04
C GLY A 136 41.37 -19.52 -5.16
N ASP A 137 40.72 -20.60 -4.75
CA ASP A 137 40.10 -21.61 -5.59
C ASP A 137 38.74 -21.15 -6.14
N SER A 138 38.38 -21.76 -7.27
CA SER A 138 37.10 -21.73 -7.99
C SER A 138 35.86 -21.77 -7.09
N GLU A 139 34.82 -21.00 -7.44
CA GLU A 139 33.48 -21.10 -6.85
C GLU A 139 32.92 -22.51 -7.02
N ASP A 140 32.68 -23.17 -5.89
CA ASP A 140 31.99 -24.43 -5.80
C ASP A 140 30.47 -24.21 -5.93
N ILE A 141 29.89 -24.78 -6.98
CA ILE A 141 28.54 -25.35 -6.96
C ILE A 141 28.37 -26.02 -5.59
N LEU A 142 27.33 -25.69 -4.83
CA LEU A 142 27.04 -26.33 -3.54
C LEU A 142 26.77 -27.84 -3.75
N THR A 143 27.83 -28.63 -3.89
CA THR A 143 27.88 -30.01 -3.48
C THR A 143 27.87 -29.98 -1.97
N ALA A 144 26.67 -29.90 -1.39
CA ALA A 144 26.51 -30.24 0.00
C ALA A 144 26.99 -31.69 0.15
N LYS A 145 28.07 -31.90 0.92
CA LYS A 145 28.39 -33.22 1.46
C LYS A 145 27.26 -33.64 2.39
N ASP A 146 26.27 -34.25 1.76
CA ASP A 146 25.38 -35.33 2.18
C ASP A 146 25.29 -35.65 3.67
N MET A 147 24.07 -35.50 4.21
CA MET A 147 23.47 -36.61 4.94
C MET A 147 23.59 -37.86 4.06
N SER A 148 24.11 -38.98 4.55
CA SER A 148 24.10 -40.19 3.73
C SER A 148 22.65 -40.50 3.33
N GLU A 149 22.41 -40.85 2.07
CA GLU A 149 21.09 -41.31 1.61
C GLU A 149 20.53 -42.36 2.59
N ASP A 150 21.38 -43.19 3.17
CA ASP A 150 21.05 -44.19 4.19
C ASP A 150 20.46 -43.63 5.49
N GLU A 151 20.82 -42.43 5.94
CA GLU A 151 20.24 -41.81 7.16
C GLU A 151 18.87 -41.19 6.89
N ILE A 152 18.68 -40.54 5.73
CA ILE A 152 17.36 -40.05 5.28
C ILE A 152 16.43 -41.24 5.07
N ILE A 153 16.93 -42.26 4.38
CA ILE A 153 16.22 -43.51 4.16
C ILE A 153 15.95 -44.21 5.49
N LYS A 154 16.81 -44.13 6.51
CA LYS A 154 16.49 -44.65 7.86
C LYS A 154 15.41 -43.83 8.56
N LEU A 155 15.39 -42.51 8.44
CA LEU A 155 14.36 -41.67 9.05
C LEU A 155 13.00 -41.94 8.39
N ILE A 156 12.96 -41.92 7.05
CA ILE A 156 11.79 -42.29 6.24
C ILE A 156 11.38 -43.73 6.53
N ARG A 157 12.31 -44.70 6.53
CA ARG A 157 12.03 -46.10 6.89
C ARG A 157 11.59 -46.24 8.33
N SER A 158 12.06 -45.44 9.27
CA SER A 158 11.59 -45.52 10.67
C SER A 158 10.15 -45.06 10.79
N GLU A 159 9.73 -44.10 9.98
CA GLU A 159 8.32 -43.66 9.88
C GLU A 159 7.48 -44.65 9.05
N CYS A 160 8.02 -45.21 7.95
CA CYS A 160 7.38 -46.28 7.18
C CYS A 160 7.24 -47.59 7.98
N ASN A 161 8.25 -47.97 8.78
CA ASN A 161 8.29 -49.19 9.59
C ASN A 161 7.39 -49.09 10.84
N LYS A 162 7.00 -47.87 11.24
CA LYS A 162 5.89 -47.63 12.18
C LYS A 162 4.51 -47.81 11.52
N GLY A 163 4.46 -48.12 10.22
CA GLY A 163 3.22 -48.32 9.45
C GLY A 163 2.74 -47.10 8.65
N ASN A 164 3.40 -45.93 8.77
CA ASN A 164 2.79 -44.66 8.38
C ASN A 164 2.89 -44.25 6.89
N TYR A 165 3.73 -44.88 6.06
CA TYR A 165 3.93 -44.47 4.66
C TYR A 165 4.36 -45.65 3.76
N GLU A 166 3.61 -45.93 2.69
CA GLU A 166 4.08 -46.76 1.56
C GLU A 166 4.60 -45.83 0.44
N MET A 167 5.87 -46.02 0.03
CA MET A 167 6.65 -45.14 -0.85
C MET A 167 6.16 -45.04 -2.32
N ILE A 168 4.92 -45.46 -2.60
CA ILE A 168 4.31 -45.60 -3.93
C ILE A 168 3.04 -44.74 -4.08
N ILE A 169 2.44 -44.30 -2.96
CA ILE A 169 1.20 -43.53 -2.95
C ILE A 169 1.51 -42.05 -2.68
N VAL A 170 1.11 -41.16 -3.59
CA VAL A 170 1.20 -39.72 -3.41
C VAL A 170 -0.17 -39.17 -3.01
N PRO A 171 -0.28 -38.40 -1.91
CA PRO A 171 -1.53 -37.75 -1.53
C PRO A 171 -2.05 -36.82 -2.62
N ILE A 172 -3.37 -36.73 -2.72
CA ILE A 172 -4.08 -35.82 -3.61
C ILE A 172 -4.90 -34.85 -2.77
N ASP A 173 -4.83 -33.57 -3.11
CA ASP A 173 -5.65 -32.53 -2.49
C ASP A 173 -6.82 -32.18 -3.40
N LEU A 174 -8.04 -32.21 -2.84
CA LEU A 174 -9.25 -31.76 -3.50
C LEU A 174 -9.80 -30.50 -2.84
N TRP A 175 -10.11 -29.51 -3.66
CA TRP A 175 -10.65 -28.23 -3.25
C TRP A 175 -12.04 -28.05 -3.87
N ASP A 176 -13.08 -28.10 -3.05
CA ASP A 176 -14.47 -27.82 -3.46
C ASP A 176 -14.79 -26.35 -3.23
N PHE A 177 -14.87 -25.57 -4.31
CA PHE A 177 -15.19 -24.16 -4.27
C PHE A 177 -16.70 -23.93 -4.27
N GLY A 178 -17.19 -23.08 -3.37
CA GLY A 178 -18.60 -22.68 -3.30
C GLY A 178 -19.10 -22.13 -4.63
N GLY A 179 -20.29 -22.53 -5.08
CA GLY A 179 -20.82 -22.06 -6.38
C GLY A 179 -21.46 -20.67 -6.34
N GLN A 180 -21.48 -20.03 -5.16
CA GLN A 180 -22.11 -18.74 -4.93
C GLN A 180 -21.18 -17.61 -5.36
N LYS A 181 -21.77 -16.59 -6.02
CA LYS A 181 -21.04 -15.43 -6.57
C LYS A 181 -20.13 -14.74 -5.56
N ILE A 182 -20.54 -14.65 -4.28
CA ILE A 182 -19.81 -13.95 -3.23
C ILE A 182 -18.40 -14.50 -3.02
N TYR A 183 -18.19 -15.81 -3.23
CA TYR A 183 -16.90 -16.45 -3.00
C TYR A 183 -15.93 -16.34 -4.18
N HIS A 184 -16.37 -15.84 -5.35
CA HIS A 184 -15.47 -15.73 -6.51
C HIS A 184 -14.25 -14.83 -6.24
N LEU A 185 -14.36 -13.87 -5.30
CA LEU A 185 -13.24 -13.08 -4.79
C LEU A 185 -12.25 -13.91 -3.98
N THR A 186 -12.75 -14.74 -3.06
CA THR A 186 -11.93 -15.45 -2.07
C THR A 186 -11.26 -16.68 -2.67
N HIS A 187 -11.89 -17.33 -3.66
CA HIS A 187 -11.30 -18.48 -4.36
C HIS A 187 -9.95 -18.18 -4.99
N GLN A 188 -9.76 -16.95 -5.50
CA GLN A 188 -8.54 -16.55 -6.20
C GLN A 188 -7.29 -16.57 -5.32
N LEU A 189 -7.45 -16.54 -4.00
CA LEU A 189 -6.34 -16.63 -3.06
C LEU A 189 -5.75 -18.05 -2.97
N PHE A 190 -6.48 -19.06 -3.43
CA PHE A 190 -6.09 -20.48 -3.33
C PHE A 190 -5.85 -21.14 -4.70
N ILE A 191 -6.20 -20.44 -5.77
CA ILE A 191 -5.99 -20.89 -7.15
C ILE A 191 -4.50 -20.83 -7.50
N SER A 192 -3.97 -21.92 -8.06
CA SER A 192 -2.55 -22.05 -8.42
C SER A 192 -2.38 -22.63 -9.82
N SER A 193 -1.36 -22.16 -10.54
CA SER A 193 -0.99 -22.65 -11.88
C SER A 193 -0.57 -24.11 -11.91
N ARG A 194 -0.29 -24.71 -10.74
CA ARG A 194 0.07 -26.12 -10.56
C ARG A 194 -1.13 -27.06 -10.42
N GLY A 195 -2.33 -26.53 -10.27
CA GLY A 195 -3.52 -27.36 -10.09
C GLY A 195 -4.22 -27.70 -11.40
N THR A 196 -4.99 -28.79 -11.37
CA THR A 196 -5.90 -29.17 -12.44
C THR A 196 -7.32 -28.73 -12.08
N PHE A 197 -8.03 -28.09 -13.02
CA PHE A 197 -9.36 -27.55 -12.78
C PHE A 197 -10.42 -28.51 -13.31
N LEU A 198 -11.37 -28.89 -12.47
CA LEU A 198 -12.58 -29.59 -12.85
C LEU A 198 -13.70 -28.56 -12.94
N LEU A 199 -14.16 -28.30 -14.16
CA LEU A 199 -15.27 -27.40 -14.42
C LEU A 199 -16.56 -28.23 -14.53
N ILE A 200 -17.35 -28.17 -13.46
CA ILE A 200 -18.50 -29.02 -13.22
C ILE A 200 -19.78 -28.26 -13.56
N PHE A 201 -20.66 -28.87 -14.36
CA PHE A 201 -21.94 -28.28 -14.73
C PHE A 201 -23.07 -29.31 -14.82
N ASN A 202 -24.32 -28.84 -14.80
CA ASN A 202 -25.48 -29.70 -14.95
C ASN A 202 -25.65 -30.11 -16.42
N GLY A 203 -25.42 -31.40 -16.73
CA GLY A 203 -25.54 -31.95 -18.08
C GLY A 203 -26.96 -32.37 -18.48
N SER A 204 -27.93 -32.39 -17.56
CA SER A 204 -29.31 -32.75 -17.89
C SER A 204 -30.06 -31.67 -18.69
N LYS A 205 -29.47 -30.48 -18.79
CA LYS A 205 -29.98 -29.33 -19.55
C LYS A 205 -29.01 -28.92 -20.65
N GLY A 206 -29.49 -28.20 -21.66
CA GLY A 206 -28.66 -27.55 -22.66
C GLY A 206 -27.85 -26.41 -22.06
N ILE A 207 -26.65 -26.14 -22.59
CA ILE A 207 -25.76 -25.12 -22.01
C ILE A 207 -26.29 -23.68 -22.15
N HIS A 208 -27.24 -23.46 -23.06
CA HIS A 208 -27.88 -22.17 -23.29
C HIS A 208 -29.28 -22.08 -22.65
N ASP A 209 -29.72 -23.13 -21.96
CA ASP A 209 -31.00 -23.11 -21.26
C ASP A 209 -30.89 -22.18 -20.04
N ASP A 210 -31.93 -21.39 -19.79
CA ASP A 210 -32.00 -20.58 -18.59
C ASP A 210 -32.17 -21.47 -17.34
N ILE A 211 -31.36 -21.19 -16.33
CA ILE A 211 -31.33 -21.88 -15.05
C ILE A 211 -31.58 -20.84 -13.96
N PRO A 212 -32.81 -20.70 -13.43
CA PRO A 212 -33.16 -19.67 -12.46
C PRO A 212 -32.31 -19.64 -11.18
N ASP A 213 -31.71 -20.78 -10.81
CA ASP A 213 -30.81 -20.90 -9.65
C ASP A 213 -29.45 -20.21 -9.88
N TYR A 214 -29.14 -19.81 -11.13
CA TYR A 214 -27.90 -19.14 -11.48
C TYR A 214 -28.03 -17.63 -11.24
N LYS A 215 -27.12 -17.07 -10.44
CA LYS A 215 -27.09 -15.62 -10.12
C LYS A 215 -26.26 -14.86 -11.16
N ASP A 216 -26.62 -13.61 -11.46
CA ASP A 216 -25.90 -12.76 -12.43
C ASP A 216 -24.41 -12.62 -12.07
N LEU A 217 -23.51 -12.98 -12.98
CA LEU A 217 -22.06 -12.74 -12.82
C LEU A 217 -21.71 -11.26 -13.13
N PRO A 218 -20.70 -10.68 -12.46
CA PRO A 218 -20.30 -9.30 -12.75
C PRO A 218 -19.85 -9.16 -14.22
N GLY A 219 -20.30 -8.11 -14.91
CA GLY A 219 -19.93 -7.84 -16.31
C GLY A 219 -20.57 -8.74 -17.37
N CYS A 220 -21.51 -9.62 -17.00
CA CYS A 220 -22.25 -10.47 -17.94
C CYS A 220 -23.68 -9.96 -18.15
N ASN A 221 -24.22 -10.06 -19.38
CA ASN A 221 -25.49 -9.48 -19.84
C ASN A 221 -26.78 -10.11 -19.24
N ASN A 222 -26.85 -10.32 -17.92
CA ASN A 222 -28.02 -10.89 -17.20
C ASN A 222 -28.54 -12.23 -17.76
N GLN A 223 -27.68 -13.02 -18.40
CA GLN A 223 -28.04 -14.36 -18.89
C GLN A 223 -27.66 -15.42 -17.86
N GLN A 224 -28.65 -16.19 -17.41
CA GLN A 224 -28.53 -17.17 -16.32
C GLN A 224 -28.41 -18.59 -16.87
N ASN A 225 -27.42 -18.83 -17.74
CA ASN A 225 -27.22 -20.14 -18.37
C ASN A 225 -25.81 -20.70 -18.13
N THR A 226 -25.61 -21.99 -18.41
CA THR A 226 -24.34 -22.68 -18.21
C THR A 226 -23.21 -22.13 -19.08
N ALA A 227 -23.49 -21.73 -20.31
CA ALA A 227 -22.47 -21.20 -21.22
C ALA A 227 -21.74 -19.98 -20.65
N VAL A 228 -22.49 -19.02 -20.08
CA VAL A 228 -21.93 -17.82 -19.44
C VAL A 228 -21.00 -18.21 -18.28
N TYR A 229 -21.41 -19.17 -17.45
CA TYR A 229 -20.57 -19.65 -16.35
C TYR A 229 -19.31 -20.38 -16.82
N LEU A 230 -19.42 -21.21 -17.86
CA LEU A 230 -18.26 -21.91 -18.41
C LEU A 230 -17.23 -20.92 -18.95
N VAL A 231 -17.67 -19.92 -19.72
CA VAL A 231 -16.81 -18.85 -20.24
C VAL A 231 -16.17 -18.07 -19.09
N HIS A 232 -16.95 -17.68 -18.08
CA HIS A 232 -16.45 -16.95 -16.92
C HIS A 232 -15.34 -17.70 -16.17
N TRP A 233 -15.55 -18.99 -15.89
CA TRP A 233 -14.57 -19.80 -15.17
C TRP A 233 -13.34 -20.12 -16.01
N VAL A 234 -13.51 -20.42 -17.30
CA VAL A 234 -12.38 -20.60 -18.23
C VAL A 234 -11.53 -19.33 -18.29
N ASN A 235 -12.16 -18.17 -18.50
CA ASN A 235 -11.46 -16.89 -18.54
C ASN A 235 -10.77 -16.62 -17.20
N SER A 236 -11.46 -16.80 -16.08
CA SER A 236 -10.88 -16.61 -14.75
C SER A 236 -9.63 -17.49 -14.56
N VAL A 237 -9.74 -18.80 -14.75
CA VAL A 237 -8.60 -19.72 -14.59
C VAL A 237 -7.44 -19.32 -15.49
N LEU A 238 -7.71 -19.01 -16.76
CA LEU A 238 -6.66 -18.62 -17.71
C LEU A 238 -6.03 -17.27 -17.38
N THR A 239 -6.79 -16.31 -16.88
CA THR A 239 -6.23 -15.05 -16.39
C THR A 239 -5.17 -15.35 -15.32
N TYR A 240 -5.50 -16.13 -14.28
CA TYR A 240 -4.62 -16.30 -13.11
C TYR A 240 -3.52 -17.35 -13.25
N CYS A 241 -3.77 -18.41 -14.01
CA CYS A 241 -2.93 -19.60 -13.99
C CYS A 241 -2.14 -19.84 -15.29
N LYS A 242 -2.43 -19.11 -16.36
CA LYS A 242 -1.76 -19.32 -17.65
C LYS A 242 -0.28 -18.96 -17.53
N THR A 243 0.57 -19.97 -17.64
CA THR A 243 2.01 -19.80 -17.78
C THR A 243 2.39 -19.71 -19.26
N SER A 244 3.64 -19.32 -19.58
CA SER A 244 4.10 -19.13 -20.95
C SER A 244 3.80 -20.34 -21.85
N VAL A 245 3.65 -20.07 -23.16
CA VAL A 245 3.18 -21.01 -24.19
C VAL A 245 4.03 -22.30 -24.27
N GLU A 246 5.24 -22.30 -23.71
CA GLU A 246 6.19 -23.41 -23.72
C GLU A 246 5.80 -24.59 -22.79
N ASN A 247 4.83 -24.42 -21.87
CA ASN A 247 4.44 -25.44 -20.88
C ASN A 247 3.34 -26.42 -21.33
N GLY A 248 3.27 -26.81 -22.61
CA GLY A 248 2.37 -27.91 -23.06
C GLY A 248 0.86 -27.67 -22.86
N GLY A 249 0.43 -26.41 -22.73
CA GLY A 249 -0.96 -26.02 -22.57
C GLY A 249 -1.53 -26.27 -21.16
N TYR A 250 -0.75 -26.05 -20.10
CA TYR A 250 -1.24 -25.97 -18.72
C TYR A 250 -1.61 -24.52 -18.32
N PRO A 251 -2.61 -24.30 -17.45
CA PRO A 251 -3.37 -25.30 -16.68
C PRO A 251 -4.30 -26.13 -17.56
N LYS A 252 -4.66 -27.33 -17.13
CA LYS A 252 -5.69 -28.16 -17.79
C LYS A 252 -7.04 -27.94 -17.11
N ILE A 253 -8.06 -27.70 -17.94
CA ILE A 253 -9.45 -27.48 -17.51
C ILE A 253 -10.30 -28.63 -18.03
N LYS A 254 -10.63 -29.57 -17.15
CA LYS A 254 -11.43 -30.76 -17.44
C LYS A 254 -12.91 -30.47 -17.23
N PHE A 255 -13.72 -30.68 -18.27
CA PHE A 255 -15.17 -30.50 -18.20
C PHE A 255 -15.81 -31.78 -17.67
N VAL A 256 -16.69 -31.64 -16.67
CA VAL A 256 -17.44 -32.75 -16.07
C VAL A 256 -18.92 -32.37 -16.00
N ALA A 257 -19.76 -33.12 -16.71
CA ALA A 257 -21.20 -33.02 -16.62
C ALA A 257 -21.71 -33.88 -15.44
N THR A 258 -22.70 -33.37 -14.71
CA THR A 258 -23.39 -34.09 -13.63
C THR A 258 -24.89 -34.16 -13.88
N HIS A 259 -25.65 -34.76 -12.97
CA HIS A 259 -27.10 -34.96 -13.08
C HIS A 259 -27.49 -35.93 -14.20
N LYS A 260 -26.63 -36.93 -14.46
CA LYS A 260 -26.90 -38.02 -15.42
C LYS A 260 -28.22 -38.74 -15.09
N ASP A 261 -28.55 -38.88 -13.81
CA ASP A 261 -29.80 -39.41 -13.28
C ASP A 261 -31.06 -38.64 -13.70
N GLN A 262 -30.91 -37.39 -14.17
CA GLN A 262 -32.02 -36.50 -14.52
C GLN A 262 -32.25 -36.32 -16.03
N VAL A 263 -31.46 -37.02 -16.86
CA VAL A 263 -31.64 -36.99 -18.32
C VAL A 263 -32.92 -37.74 -18.67
N LYS A 264 -33.88 -37.07 -19.32
CA LYS A 264 -35.19 -37.65 -19.69
C LYS A 264 -35.14 -38.51 -20.97
N GLY A 265 -34.01 -38.54 -21.68
CA GLY A 265 -33.83 -39.21 -22.96
C GLY A 265 -32.54 -40.04 -23.01
N ASP A 266 -32.00 -40.22 -24.21
CA ASP A 266 -30.73 -40.92 -24.40
C ASP A 266 -29.55 -40.10 -23.86
N ILE A 267 -28.81 -40.68 -22.91
CA ILE A 267 -27.66 -40.06 -22.25
C ILE A 267 -26.54 -39.77 -23.27
N GLU A 268 -26.32 -40.67 -24.24
CA GLU A 268 -25.25 -40.49 -25.23
C GLU A 268 -25.59 -39.40 -26.25
N GLU A 269 -26.87 -39.30 -26.66
CA GLU A 269 -27.32 -38.20 -27.49
C GLU A 269 -27.18 -36.85 -26.74
N GLN A 270 -27.56 -36.80 -25.47
CA GLN A 270 -27.36 -35.61 -24.64
C GLN A 270 -25.87 -35.25 -24.52
N ARG A 271 -24.99 -36.24 -24.29
CA ARG A 271 -23.53 -36.06 -24.26
C ARG A 271 -23.02 -35.45 -25.57
N ARG A 272 -23.47 -35.97 -26.72
CA ARG A 272 -23.10 -35.48 -28.05
C ARG A 272 -23.54 -34.03 -28.28
N ILE A 273 -24.75 -33.67 -27.85
CA ILE A 273 -25.27 -32.30 -27.91
C ILE A 273 -24.41 -31.36 -27.07
N LEU A 274 -24.09 -31.74 -25.83
CA LEU A 274 -23.26 -30.94 -24.93
C LEU A 274 -21.85 -30.71 -25.50
N VAL A 275 -21.18 -31.77 -25.97
CA VAL A 275 -19.84 -31.68 -26.58
C VAL A 275 -19.86 -30.73 -27.78
N THR A 276 -20.84 -30.88 -28.67
CA THR A 276 -20.97 -30.02 -29.85
C THR A 276 -21.19 -28.56 -29.46
N SER A 277 -21.96 -28.32 -28.38
CA SER A 277 -22.27 -26.96 -27.91
C SER A 277 -21.06 -26.31 -27.24
N ILE A 278 -20.29 -27.06 -26.44
CA ILE A 278 -19.04 -26.59 -25.82
C ILE A 278 -17.99 -26.30 -26.90
N GLU A 279 -17.86 -27.17 -27.90
CA GLU A 279 -16.92 -26.97 -29.01
C GLU A 279 -17.21 -25.69 -29.78
N LYS A 280 -18.49 -25.42 -30.07
CA LYS A 280 -18.92 -24.15 -30.68
C LYS A 280 -18.66 -22.94 -29.77
N LEU A 281 -18.95 -23.08 -28.47
CA LEU A 281 -18.76 -22.01 -27.49
C LEU A 281 -17.30 -21.53 -27.43
N PHE A 282 -16.33 -22.44 -27.56
CA PHE A 282 -14.91 -22.15 -27.47
C PHE A 282 -14.16 -22.29 -28.81
N GLU A 283 -14.86 -22.25 -29.95
CA GLU A 283 -14.27 -22.51 -31.26
C GLU A 283 -13.09 -21.58 -31.57
N ASN A 284 -13.28 -20.28 -31.30
CA ASN A 284 -12.32 -19.19 -31.54
C ASN A 284 -11.62 -18.70 -30.26
N HIS A 285 -11.74 -19.45 -29.16
CA HIS A 285 -11.22 -19.01 -27.87
C HIS A 285 -9.70 -19.17 -27.80
N GLY A 286 -8.95 -18.10 -27.46
CA GLY A 286 -7.48 -18.11 -27.42
C GLY A 286 -6.85 -19.07 -26.38
N GLY A 287 -7.68 -19.64 -25.51
CA GLY A 287 -7.31 -20.66 -24.52
C GLY A 287 -7.73 -22.09 -24.86
N LYS A 288 -8.19 -22.38 -26.08
CA LYS A 288 -8.77 -23.69 -26.44
C LYS A 288 -7.87 -24.89 -26.13
N GLN A 289 -6.55 -24.76 -26.24
CA GLN A 289 -5.56 -25.79 -25.92
C GLN A 289 -5.51 -26.23 -24.44
N HIS A 290 -6.10 -25.43 -23.54
CA HIS A 290 -6.21 -25.73 -22.11
C HIS A 290 -7.45 -26.56 -21.77
N LEU A 291 -8.42 -26.65 -22.69
CA LEU A 291 -9.75 -27.22 -22.45
C LEU A 291 -9.79 -28.72 -22.79
N GLN A 292 -10.28 -29.52 -21.85
CA GLN A 292 -10.44 -30.97 -21.99
C GLN A 292 -11.91 -31.36 -21.83
N TYR A 293 -12.65 -31.37 -22.94
CA TYR A 293 -14.07 -31.77 -22.99
C TYR A 293 -14.32 -32.98 -23.89
N GLN A 294 -13.27 -33.61 -24.46
CA GLN A 294 -13.37 -34.84 -25.23
C GLN A 294 -12.39 -35.90 -24.69
N PRO A 295 -12.86 -37.06 -24.19
CA PRO A 295 -14.28 -37.37 -23.94
C PRO A 295 -14.84 -36.48 -22.81
N LEU A 296 -16.12 -36.11 -22.92
CA LEU A 296 -16.87 -35.45 -21.86
C LEU A 296 -17.30 -36.51 -20.86
N ILE A 297 -16.88 -36.35 -19.60
CA ILE A 297 -17.30 -37.22 -18.49
C ILE A 297 -18.66 -36.76 -17.99
N PHE A 298 -19.62 -37.67 -17.85
CA PHE A 298 -21.00 -37.40 -17.46
C PHE A 298 -21.43 -38.34 -16.33
N VAL A 299 -21.41 -37.84 -15.09
CA VAL A 299 -21.59 -38.68 -13.89
C VAL A 299 -22.94 -38.46 -13.20
N ASP A 300 -23.45 -39.50 -12.55
CA ASP A 300 -24.38 -39.39 -11.44
C ASP A 300 -23.58 -39.18 -10.14
N ALA A 301 -23.48 -37.93 -9.70
CA ALA A 301 -22.75 -37.56 -8.49
C ALA A 301 -23.44 -38.00 -7.18
N ARG A 302 -24.51 -38.79 -7.23
CA ARG A 302 -25.14 -39.45 -6.08
C ARG A 302 -24.87 -40.94 -6.03
N ASN A 303 -24.43 -41.54 -7.14
CA ASN A 303 -24.16 -42.95 -7.25
C ASN A 303 -22.65 -43.22 -7.25
N LYS A 304 -22.12 -43.69 -6.12
CA LYS A 304 -20.70 -44.05 -5.97
C LYS A 304 -20.24 -45.20 -6.88
N GLU A 305 -21.19 -45.96 -7.45
CA GLU A 305 -20.94 -47.10 -8.34
C GLU A 305 -21.10 -46.73 -9.82
N ASP A 306 -21.28 -45.46 -10.18
CA ASP A 306 -21.32 -45.03 -11.58
C ASP A 306 -19.97 -45.34 -12.27
N GLU A 307 -20.02 -46.14 -13.34
CA GLU A 307 -18.85 -46.56 -14.13
C GLU A 307 -18.03 -45.37 -14.68
N GLU A 308 -18.65 -44.22 -14.90
CA GLU A 308 -17.96 -43.01 -15.37
C GLU A 308 -17.08 -42.36 -14.31
N LEU A 309 -17.31 -42.63 -13.02
CA LEU A 309 -16.45 -42.15 -11.94
C LEU A 309 -15.06 -42.79 -11.98
N ASP A 310 -14.97 -44.07 -12.33
CA ASP A 310 -13.68 -44.73 -12.47
C ASP A 310 -12.93 -44.23 -13.70
N THR A 311 -13.66 -43.93 -14.78
CA THR A 311 -13.09 -43.23 -15.95
C THR A 311 -12.56 -41.85 -15.58
N LEU A 312 -13.30 -41.09 -14.76
CA LEU A 312 -12.87 -39.79 -14.24
C LEU A 312 -11.57 -39.93 -13.42
N LYS A 313 -11.56 -40.81 -12.41
CA LYS A 313 -10.39 -41.06 -11.56
C LYS A 313 -9.16 -41.41 -12.36
N ASN A 314 -9.28 -42.31 -13.34
CA ASN A 314 -8.18 -42.68 -14.23
C ASN A 314 -7.67 -41.48 -15.02
N GLN A 315 -8.56 -40.65 -15.58
CA GLN A 315 -8.14 -39.45 -16.32
C GLN A 315 -7.46 -38.42 -15.40
N LEU A 316 -7.93 -38.23 -14.17
CA LEU A 316 -7.30 -37.33 -13.21
C LEU A 316 -5.89 -37.81 -12.83
N VAL A 317 -5.71 -39.12 -12.63
CA VAL A 317 -4.39 -39.75 -12.41
C VAL A 317 -3.45 -39.50 -13.59
N GLU A 318 -3.92 -39.71 -14.81
CA GLU A 318 -3.11 -39.47 -16.01
C GLU A 318 -2.73 -37.99 -16.15
N VAL A 319 -3.67 -37.06 -15.94
CA VAL A 319 -3.40 -35.62 -15.98
C VAL A 319 -2.40 -35.20 -14.91
N ALA A 320 -2.51 -35.76 -13.69
CA ALA A 320 -1.53 -35.50 -12.63
C ALA A 320 -0.14 -36.03 -12.98
N LEU A 321 -0.04 -37.22 -13.58
CA LEU A 321 1.24 -37.82 -13.98
C LEU A 321 1.89 -37.08 -15.16
N ASP A 322 1.08 -36.51 -16.05
CA ASP A 322 1.52 -35.71 -17.20
C ASP A 322 1.80 -34.24 -16.84
N HIS A 323 1.51 -33.80 -15.62
CA HIS A 323 1.74 -32.42 -15.20
C HIS A 323 3.25 -32.09 -15.18
N PRO A 324 3.71 -30.93 -15.69
CA PRO A 324 5.14 -30.61 -15.76
C PRO A 324 5.87 -30.64 -14.41
N SER A 325 5.17 -30.29 -13.33
CA SER A 325 5.71 -30.34 -11.97
C SER A 325 5.69 -31.74 -11.34
N CYS A 326 5.04 -32.72 -11.96
CA CYS A 326 5.07 -34.10 -11.49
C CYS A 326 6.49 -34.65 -11.65
N GLY A 327 7.12 -35.07 -10.56
CA GLY A 327 8.52 -35.49 -10.56
C GLY A 327 9.49 -34.49 -9.93
N GLU A 328 9.05 -33.26 -9.64
CA GLU A 328 9.89 -32.27 -8.97
C GLU A 328 10.35 -32.77 -7.59
N LEU A 329 11.65 -32.64 -7.33
CA LEU A 329 12.27 -33.07 -6.09
C LEU A 329 12.19 -31.95 -5.04
N MET A 330 11.48 -32.22 -3.95
CA MET A 330 11.50 -31.34 -2.78
C MET A 330 12.83 -31.43 -2.01
N PRO A 331 13.40 -30.31 -1.52
CA PRO A 331 14.59 -30.32 -0.70
C PRO A 331 14.39 -31.20 0.55
N THR A 332 15.21 -32.23 0.71
CA THR A 332 15.11 -33.19 1.82
C THR A 332 15.25 -32.53 3.20
N LYS A 333 15.96 -31.40 3.26
CA LYS A 333 16.11 -30.59 4.48
C LYS A 333 14.80 -29.96 4.97
N PHE A 334 13.78 -29.83 4.12
CA PHE A 334 12.49 -29.25 4.52
C PHE A 334 11.60 -30.23 5.29
N VAL A 335 11.74 -31.52 5.00
CA VAL A 335 10.87 -32.60 5.51
C VAL A 335 10.78 -32.61 7.05
N PRO A 336 11.88 -32.49 7.83
CA PRO A 336 11.78 -32.49 9.29
C PRO A 336 10.89 -31.37 9.83
N LEU A 337 11.03 -30.15 9.30
CA LEU A 337 10.24 -29.00 9.74
C LEU A 337 8.78 -29.11 9.28
N GLU A 338 8.50 -29.58 8.05
CA GLU A 338 7.13 -29.88 7.59
C GLU A 338 6.44 -30.90 8.52
N LEU A 339 7.17 -31.95 8.94
CA LEU A 339 6.64 -32.95 9.85
C LEU A 339 6.36 -32.38 11.25
N GLN A 340 7.20 -31.48 11.76
CA GLN A 340 6.94 -30.78 13.02
C GLN A 340 5.75 -29.81 12.91
N LEU A 341 5.64 -29.05 11.82
CA LEU A 341 4.55 -28.12 11.59
C LEU A 341 3.20 -28.80 11.56
N ALA A 342 3.03 -29.88 10.79
CA ALA A 342 1.72 -30.52 10.78
C ALA A 342 1.41 -31.30 12.08
N LYS A 343 2.40 -31.60 12.96
CA LYS A 343 2.07 -32.01 14.35
C LYS A 343 1.46 -30.86 15.15
N LYS A 344 1.92 -29.62 14.94
CA LYS A 344 1.30 -28.43 15.54
C LYS A 344 -0.13 -28.21 15.03
N VAL A 345 -0.37 -28.47 13.75
CA VAL A 345 -1.73 -28.46 13.18
C VAL A 345 -2.64 -29.51 13.85
N GLU A 346 -2.13 -30.74 14.07
CA GLU A 346 -2.86 -31.78 14.82
C GLU A 346 -3.16 -31.39 16.27
N GLU A 347 -2.25 -30.66 16.91
CA GLU A 347 -2.44 -30.04 18.23
C GLU A 347 -3.41 -28.83 18.19
N LYS A 348 -4.12 -28.64 17.07
CA LYS A 348 -5.08 -27.55 16.79
C LYS A 348 -4.47 -26.15 16.73
N LYS A 349 -3.14 -26.03 16.61
CA LYS A 349 -2.49 -24.72 16.43
C LYS A 349 -2.67 -24.27 14.98
N LYS A 350 -3.15 -23.03 14.79
CA LYS A 350 -3.43 -22.45 13.46
C LYS A 350 -2.35 -21.49 12.97
N VAL A 351 -1.81 -20.69 13.89
CA VAL A 351 -0.80 -19.65 13.62
C VAL A 351 0.41 -19.87 14.51
N LEU A 352 1.61 -19.64 13.99
CA LEU A 352 2.84 -19.55 14.75
C LEU A 352 3.51 -18.20 14.50
N SER A 353 4.08 -17.62 15.54
CA SER A 353 5.03 -16.53 15.38
C SER A 353 6.33 -17.02 14.73
N ILE A 354 7.08 -16.12 14.09
CA ILE A 354 8.41 -16.43 13.56
C ILE A 354 9.37 -16.86 14.67
N GLY A 355 9.19 -16.37 15.91
CA GLY A 355 9.93 -16.84 17.08
C GLY A 355 9.69 -18.32 17.36
N GLU A 356 8.41 -18.71 17.52
CA GLU A 356 8.03 -20.11 17.74
C GLU A 356 8.48 -21.03 16.60
N LEU A 357 8.42 -20.55 15.34
CA LEU A 357 8.89 -21.30 14.18
C LEU A 357 10.41 -21.52 14.23
N LYS A 358 11.19 -20.51 14.62
CA LYS A 358 12.64 -20.62 14.80
C LYS A 358 12.98 -21.60 15.91
N ASP A 359 12.27 -21.55 17.02
CA ASP A 359 12.45 -22.48 18.14
C ASP A 359 12.14 -23.91 17.70
N LEU A 360 11.05 -24.12 16.97
CA LEU A 360 10.66 -25.43 16.43
C LEU A 360 11.73 -25.99 15.48
N ASN A 361 12.27 -25.14 14.60
CA ASN A 361 13.34 -25.48 13.69
C ASN A 361 14.65 -25.84 14.44
N GLN A 362 14.93 -25.19 15.57
CA GLN A 362 16.12 -25.47 16.39
C GLN A 362 16.01 -26.75 17.23
N GLN A 363 14.81 -27.24 17.54
CA GLN A 363 14.61 -28.49 18.30
C GLN A 363 15.25 -29.72 17.64
N ASN A 364 15.57 -29.64 16.35
CA ASN A 364 16.25 -30.68 15.61
C ASN A 364 17.62 -30.17 15.13
N GLU A 365 18.55 -29.92 16.06
CA GLU A 365 19.86 -29.27 15.79
C GLU A 365 20.62 -29.88 14.60
N LYS A 366 20.49 -31.19 14.37
CA LYS A 366 21.13 -31.90 13.25
C LYS A 366 20.55 -31.51 11.86
N HIS A 367 19.32 -31.01 11.83
CA HIS A 367 18.54 -30.75 10.61
C HIS A 367 17.94 -29.33 10.55
N ALA A 368 18.30 -28.45 11.49
CA ALA A 368 17.81 -27.09 11.54
C ALA A 368 18.16 -26.31 10.27
N LEU A 369 17.17 -25.64 9.70
CA LEU A 369 17.35 -24.74 8.56
C LEU A 369 18.07 -23.47 9.02
N THR A 370 19.01 -22.98 8.20
CA THR A 370 19.58 -21.64 8.39
C THR A 370 18.51 -20.56 8.16
N PRO A 371 18.71 -19.30 8.61
CA PRO A 371 17.74 -18.23 8.38
C PRO A 371 17.35 -18.07 6.89
N ASP A 372 18.32 -18.10 5.98
CA ASP A 372 18.06 -18.00 4.53
C ASP A 372 17.27 -19.22 4.00
N GLN A 373 17.59 -20.42 4.52
CA GLN A 373 16.87 -21.63 4.16
C GLN A 373 15.44 -21.62 4.70
N LEU A 374 15.22 -21.06 5.90
CA LEU A 374 13.90 -20.91 6.49
C LEU A 374 13.05 -19.90 5.70
N GLN A 375 13.63 -18.81 5.22
CA GLN A 375 12.92 -17.88 4.34
C GLN A 375 12.54 -18.54 3.01
N LYS A 376 13.44 -19.33 2.41
CA LYS A 376 13.13 -20.14 1.21
C LYS A 376 12.06 -21.18 1.51
N PHE A 377 12.13 -21.85 2.66
CA PHE A 377 11.12 -22.80 3.11
C PHE A 377 9.73 -22.15 3.17
N LEU A 378 9.61 -20.97 3.77
CA LEU A 378 8.34 -20.23 3.87
C LEU A 378 7.80 -19.88 2.48
N LYS A 379 8.64 -19.31 1.60
CA LYS A 379 8.23 -18.94 0.24
C LYS A 379 7.78 -20.16 -0.59
N VAL A 380 8.52 -21.27 -0.51
CA VAL A 380 8.18 -22.50 -1.23
C VAL A 380 6.88 -23.11 -0.69
N ASN A 381 6.73 -23.24 0.63
CA ASN A 381 5.53 -23.83 1.21
C ASN A 381 4.30 -22.93 1.06
N HIS A 382 4.49 -21.60 1.02
CA HIS A 382 3.44 -20.66 0.67
C HIS A 382 2.96 -20.83 -0.78
N ALA A 383 3.90 -20.92 -1.73
CA ALA A 383 3.58 -21.18 -3.13
C ALA A 383 2.93 -22.56 -3.37
N LEU A 384 3.22 -23.53 -2.50
CA LEU A 384 2.57 -24.85 -2.48
C LEU A 384 1.19 -24.83 -1.80
N GLY A 385 0.78 -23.74 -1.16
CA GLY A 385 -0.46 -23.66 -0.41
C GLY A 385 -0.47 -24.49 0.88
N LYS A 386 0.68 -24.97 1.36
CA LYS A 386 0.80 -25.76 2.60
C LYS A 386 0.78 -24.91 3.86
N LEU A 387 1.15 -23.64 3.73
CA LEU A 387 1.07 -22.61 4.77
C LEU A 387 0.82 -21.26 4.10
N ILE A 388 0.50 -20.23 4.89
CA ILE A 388 0.34 -18.87 4.39
C ILE A 388 1.29 -17.94 5.13
N TYR A 389 2.10 -17.22 4.36
CA TYR A 389 3.12 -16.30 4.85
C TYR A 389 3.16 -15.05 3.98
N PHE A 390 3.08 -13.89 4.62
CA PHE A 390 3.17 -12.59 3.95
C PHE A 390 4.49 -11.91 4.34
N ASP A 391 5.34 -11.64 3.36
CA ASP A 391 6.63 -10.95 3.56
C ASP A 391 6.47 -9.42 3.66
N GLU A 392 5.48 -8.97 4.44
CA GLU A 392 5.06 -7.57 4.59
C GLU A 392 5.27 -7.11 6.03
N ALA A 393 5.68 -5.85 6.23
CA ALA A 393 6.15 -5.37 7.53
C ALA A 393 5.18 -5.61 8.71
N CYS A 394 3.86 -5.50 8.49
CA CYS A 394 2.83 -5.73 9.51
C CYS A 394 2.39 -7.19 9.67
N LEU A 395 2.80 -8.11 8.78
CA LEU A 395 2.36 -9.51 8.77
C LEU A 395 3.50 -10.52 8.91
N ARG A 396 4.75 -10.09 8.65
CA ARG A 396 5.94 -10.94 8.57
C ARG A 396 6.22 -11.76 9.84
N ASP A 397 5.75 -11.30 10.99
CA ASP A 397 6.03 -11.94 12.28
C ASP A 397 5.16 -13.17 12.57
N ASN A 398 4.14 -13.45 11.76
CA ASN A 398 3.25 -14.60 11.93
C ASN A 398 3.13 -15.44 10.65
N VAL A 399 2.94 -16.74 10.84
CA VAL A 399 2.77 -17.75 9.79
C VAL A 399 1.51 -18.56 10.09
N ILE A 400 0.57 -18.58 9.16
CA ILE A 400 -0.59 -19.47 9.26
C ILE A 400 -0.14 -20.85 8.77
N ILE A 401 -0.07 -21.81 9.68
CA ILE A 401 0.42 -23.17 9.41
C ILE A 401 -0.70 -24.12 8.98
N ASP A 402 -1.96 -23.70 9.15
CA ASP A 402 -3.16 -24.39 8.68
C ASP A 402 -3.91 -23.50 7.67
N PRO A 403 -3.77 -23.73 6.36
CA PRO A 403 -4.44 -22.94 5.32
C PRO A 403 -5.97 -22.92 5.41
N VAL A 404 -6.59 -23.94 6.03
CA VAL A 404 -8.04 -23.97 6.26
C VAL A 404 -8.48 -22.79 7.13
N PHE A 405 -7.61 -22.35 8.05
CA PHE A 405 -7.89 -21.21 8.91
C PHE A 405 -8.11 -19.91 8.13
N LEU A 406 -7.39 -19.69 7.02
CA LEU A 406 -7.65 -18.53 6.16
C LEU A 406 -9.04 -18.62 5.51
N VAL A 407 -9.50 -19.83 5.15
CA VAL A 407 -10.85 -20.02 4.64
C VAL A 407 -11.89 -19.63 5.69
N ASP A 408 -11.68 -20.03 6.95
CA ASP A 408 -12.55 -19.66 8.08
C ASP A 408 -12.57 -18.14 8.29
N VAL A 409 -11.40 -17.50 8.23
CA VAL A 409 -11.28 -16.04 8.31
C VAL A 409 -12.06 -15.36 7.19
N LEU A 410 -11.89 -15.80 5.95
CA LEU A 410 -12.55 -15.19 4.80
C LEU A 410 -14.07 -15.38 4.85
N ARG A 411 -14.55 -16.59 5.16
CA ARG A 411 -15.99 -16.88 5.24
C ARG A 411 -16.68 -16.24 6.44
N SER A 412 -15.93 -15.80 7.47
CA SER A 412 -16.50 -15.02 8.57
C SER A 412 -17.11 -13.68 8.10
N ILE A 413 -16.60 -13.10 7.02
CA ILE A 413 -17.09 -11.82 6.47
C ILE A 413 -17.74 -12.02 5.11
N VAL A 414 -17.09 -12.77 4.23
CA VAL A 414 -17.50 -12.97 2.84
C VAL A 414 -18.20 -14.31 2.71
N THR A 415 -19.49 -14.33 3.07
CA THR A 415 -20.33 -15.53 2.98
C THR A 415 -21.75 -15.24 2.46
N ASP A 416 -22.40 -16.28 1.91
CA ASP A 416 -23.78 -16.19 1.43
C ASP A 416 -24.73 -15.97 2.61
N GLU A 417 -25.85 -15.30 2.34
CA GLU A 417 -26.82 -14.84 3.34
C GLU A 417 -27.41 -15.98 4.17
N GLN A 418 -27.55 -17.17 3.58
CA GLN A 418 -28.05 -18.35 4.29
C GLN A 418 -27.13 -18.82 5.44
N PHE A 419 -25.87 -18.39 5.47
CA PHE A 419 -24.89 -18.75 6.50
C PHE A 419 -24.71 -17.66 7.56
N TRP A 420 -25.36 -16.50 7.40
CA TRP A 420 -25.30 -15.44 8.40
C TRP A 420 -26.18 -15.76 9.61
N PRO A 421 -25.73 -15.41 10.83
CA PRO A 421 -26.56 -15.58 12.02
C PRO A 421 -27.79 -14.68 11.98
N GLU A 422 -28.95 -15.20 12.38
CA GLU A 422 -30.21 -14.46 12.38
C GLU A 422 -30.12 -13.14 13.20
N HIS A 423 -29.38 -13.14 14.30
CA HIS A 423 -29.20 -11.96 15.16
C HIS A 423 -28.31 -10.85 14.54
N LEU A 424 -27.61 -11.13 13.43
CA LEU A 424 -26.76 -10.16 12.71
C LEU A 424 -27.37 -9.73 11.37
N THR A 425 -28.66 -9.96 11.16
CA THR A 425 -29.36 -9.62 9.91
C THR A 425 -29.28 -8.11 9.58
N GLU A 426 -29.31 -7.24 10.60
CA GLU A 426 -29.15 -5.79 10.41
C GLU A 426 -27.75 -5.43 9.90
N VAL A 427 -26.70 -6.01 10.48
CA VAL A 427 -25.30 -5.84 10.04
C VAL A 427 -25.14 -6.31 8.59
N LEU A 428 -25.73 -7.45 8.24
CA LEU A 428 -25.74 -7.94 6.87
C LEU A 428 -26.49 -6.99 5.90
N GLY A 429 -27.57 -6.36 6.36
CA GLY A 429 -28.30 -5.33 5.62
C GLY A 429 -27.40 -4.14 5.27
N ASP A 430 -26.73 -3.58 6.27
CA ASP A 430 -25.81 -2.44 6.11
C ASP A 430 -24.62 -2.77 5.19
N LEU A 431 -24.07 -3.99 5.33
CA LEU A 431 -23.01 -4.52 4.45
C LEU A 431 -23.47 -4.60 2.99
N LYS A 432 -24.67 -5.13 2.73
CA LYS A 432 -25.22 -5.24 1.36
C LYS A 432 -25.53 -3.89 0.75
N GLU A 433 -26.01 -2.95 1.56
CA GLU A 433 -26.43 -1.63 1.09
C GLU A 433 -25.25 -0.70 0.85
N SER A 434 -24.31 -0.66 1.78
CA SER A 434 -23.26 0.38 1.85
C SER A 434 -21.85 -0.16 2.04
N GLY A 435 -21.69 -1.46 2.28
CA GLY A 435 -20.40 -2.09 2.56
C GLY A 435 -19.84 -1.77 3.95
N LYS A 436 -20.58 -1.08 4.82
CA LYS A 436 -20.10 -0.66 6.13
C LYS A 436 -20.07 -1.84 7.13
N LEU A 437 -19.00 -1.93 7.91
CA LEU A 437 -18.85 -2.90 8.98
C LEU A 437 -18.15 -2.25 10.18
N GLN A 438 -18.80 -2.18 11.33
CA GLN A 438 -18.15 -1.66 12.53
C GLN A 438 -17.21 -2.71 13.13
N LYS A 439 -16.12 -2.25 13.76
CA LYS A 439 -15.12 -3.10 14.44
C LYS A 439 -15.79 -3.96 15.51
N LYS A 440 -16.76 -3.41 16.24
CA LYS A 440 -17.54 -4.16 17.23
C LYS A 440 -18.33 -5.31 16.60
N ASP A 441 -18.97 -5.08 15.46
CA ASP A 441 -19.80 -6.06 14.77
C ASP A 441 -18.94 -7.18 14.18
N LEU A 442 -17.75 -6.83 13.65
CA LEU A 442 -16.74 -7.80 13.24
C LEU A 442 -16.33 -8.72 14.40
N TYR A 443 -16.14 -8.16 15.60
CA TYR A 443 -15.77 -8.94 16.76
C TYR A 443 -16.93 -9.79 17.30
N GLU A 444 -18.18 -9.31 17.21
CA GLU A 444 -19.36 -10.13 17.51
C GLU A 444 -19.46 -11.33 16.56
N ILE A 445 -19.17 -11.15 15.27
CA ILE A 445 -19.10 -12.26 14.30
C ILE A 445 -18.08 -13.30 14.78
N TRP A 446 -16.90 -12.88 15.22
CA TRP A 446 -15.82 -13.78 15.65
C TRP A 446 -16.01 -14.44 17.02
N LYS A 447 -17.01 -14.04 17.80
CA LYS A 447 -17.39 -14.74 19.05
C LYS A 447 -18.12 -16.06 18.81
N GLN A 448 -18.62 -16.29 17.60
CA GLN A 448 -19.32 -17.52 17.27
C GLN A 448 -18.41 -18.75 17.43
N ASP A 449 -19.01 -19.89 17.79
CA ASP A 449 -18.29 -21.13 18.07
C ASP A 449 -17.41 -21.60 16.90
N CYS A 450 -17.81 -21.32 15.67
CA CYS A 450 -17.08 -21.67 14.44
C CYS A 450 -15.87 -20.76 14.14
N PHE A 451 -15.68 -19.66 14.87
CA PHE A 451 -14.64 -18.66 14.63
C PHE A 451 -13.80 -18.36 15.89
N LYS A 452 -13.92 -19.17 16.94
CA LYS A 452 -13.23 -18.97 18.23
C LYS A 452 -11.72 -18.80 18.06
N GLU A 453 -11.11 -19.57 17.17
CA GLU A 453 -9.68 -19.54 16.88
C GLU A 453 -9.22 -18.20 16.26
N ILE A 454 -10.12 -17.44 15.62
CA ILE A 454 -9.82 -16.11 15.08
C ILE A 454 -9.58 -15.10 16.20
N SER A 455 -10.35 -15.20 17.29
CA SER A 455 -10.29 -14.28 18.42
C SER A 455 -8.90 -14.22 19.08
N GLU A 456 -8.12 -15.30 19.02
CA GLU A 456 -6.75 -15.35 19.54
C GLU A 456 -5.74 -14.50 18.74
N HIS A 457 -6.09 -14.14 17.49
CA HIS A 457 -5.20 -13.46 16.54
C HIS A 457 -5.83 -12.22 15.90
N THR A 458 -6.85 -11.65 16.54
CA THR A 458 -7.72 -10.58 16.04
C THR A 458 -6.97 -9.47 15.26
N GLU A 459 -5.96 -8.81 15.84
CA GLU A 459 -5.27 -7.69 15.17
C GLU A 459 -4.46 -8.14 13.94
N TYR A 460 -3.78 -9.30 14.01
CA TYR A 460 -3.09 -9.88 12.86
C TYR A 460 -4.06 -10.20 11.72
N ILE A 461 -5.23 -10.74 12.06
CA ILE A 461 -6.26 -11.09 11.07
C ILE A 461 -6.87 -9.85 10.44
N VAL A 462 -7.11 -8.77 11.20
CA VAL A 462 -7.56 -7.49 10.66
C VAL A 462 -6.53 -6.95 9.66
N GLU A 463 -5.24 -6.90 10.02
CA GLU A 463 -4.20 -6.45 9.08
C GLU A 463 -4.11 -7.33 7.84
N MET A 464 -4.30 -8.64 7.98
CA MET A 464 -4.32 -9.58 6.86
C MET A 464 -5.50 -9.31 5.93
N LEU A 465 -6.70 -9.12 6.46
CA LEU A 465 -7.89 -8.80 5.67
C LEU A 465 -7.76 -7.46 4.94
N VAL A 466 -7.11 -6.48 5.57
CA VAL A 466 -6.76 -5.19 4.94
C VAL A 466 -5.75 -5.40 3.81
N HIS A 467 -4.69 -6.17 4.07
CA HIS A 467 -3.67 -6.47 3.05
C HIS A 467 -4.27 -7.17 1.83
N LEU A 468 -5.20 -8.12 2.05
CA LEU A 468 -5.91 -8.84 1.00
C LEU A 468 -6.97 -7.98 0.28
N GLY A 469 -7.29 -6.78 0.80
CA GLY A 469 -8.31 -5.89 0.25
C GLY A 469 -9.73 -6.41 0.42
N ILE A 470 -9.97 -7.29 1.40
CA ILE A 470 -11.31 -7.77 1.77
C ILE A 470 -12.04 -6.66 2.55
N ILE A 471 -11.34 -6.04 3.49
CA ILE A 471 -11.80 -4.87 4.24
C ILE A 471 -10.86 -3.69 3.97
N CYS A 472 -11.36 -2.46 4.05
CA CYS A 472 -10.53 -1.26 3.95
C CYS A 472 -10.89 -0.23 5.02
N ARG A 473 -9.86 0.46 5.52
CA ARG A 473 -10.00 1.55 6.49
C ARG A 473 -10.38 2.83 5.77
N GLN A 474 -11.37 3.55 6.27
CA GLN A 474 -11.73 4.85 5.74
C GLN A 474 -10.85 5.94 6.40
N LYS A 475 -10.36 6.89 5.60
CA LYS A 475 -9.79 8.13 6.13
C LYS A 475 -10.93 8.97 6.71
N VAL A 476 -11.10 8.94 8.02
CA VAL A 476 -11.97 9.90 8.72
C VAL A 476 -11.08 10.72 9.63
N ASP A 477 -11.25 12.05 9.61
CA ASP A 477 -10.53 13.01 10.44
C ASP A 477 -10.96 12.88 11.92
N ALA A 478 -10.65 11.76 12.57
CA ALA A 478 -10.72 11.57 14.01
C ALA A 478 -9.96 10.29 14.41
N TYR A 479 -9.30 10.33 15.56
CA TYR A 479 -8.62 9.21 16.20
C TYR A 479 -9.52 7.96 16.26
N GLU A 480 -8.97 6.82 15.83
CA GLU A 480 -9.59 5.48 15.79
C GLU A 480 -10.83 5.35 14.87
N SER A 481 -10.60 5.07 13.58
CA SER A 481 -11.68 4.61 12.71
C SER A 481 -12.16 3.22 13.16
N GLU A 482 -13.22 3.17 13.98
CA GLU A 482 -13.94 1.92 14.31
C GLU A 482 -14.76 1.37 13.14
N LEU A 483 -14.69 1.97 11.94
CA LEU A 483 -15.49 1.60 10.77
C LEU A 483 -14.62 1.07 9.63
N PHE A 484 -14.95 -0.13 9.15
CA PHE A 484 -14.42 -0.71 7.93
C PHE A 484 -15.43 -0.62 6.79
N LEU A 485 -14.90 -0.63 5.57
CA LEU A 485 -15.67 -0.87 4.35
C LEU A 485 -15.31 -2.25 3.78
N VAL A 486 -16.30 -2.96 3.25
CA VAL A 486 -16.20 -4.31 2.67
C VAL A 486 -16.81 -4.27 1.26
N PRO A 487 -16.08 -3.75 0.25
CA PRO A 487 -16.65 -3.45 -1.07
C PRO A 487 -17.28 -4.66 -1.77
N CYS A 488 -16.74 -5.86 -1.51
CA CYS A 488 -17.23 -7.10 -2.14
C CYS A 488 -18.58 -7.59 -1.62
N MET A 489 -19.06 -7.09 -0.48
CA MET A 489 -20.36 -7.46 0.09
C MET A 489 -21.50 -6.59 -0.43
N ILE A 490 -21.19 -5.49 -1.11
CA ILE A 490 -22.16 -4.56 -1.66
C ILE A 490 -22.98 -5.27 -2.75
N ARG A 491 -24.30 -5.10 -2.72
CA ARG A 491 -25.25 -5.65 -3.69
C ARG A 491 -26.08 -4.58 -4.41
N THR A 492 -25.97 -3.32 -3.99
CA THR A 492 -26.64 -2.18 -4.62
C THR A 492 -26.03 -1.91 -5.98
N LYS A 493 -26.86 -1.98 -7.02
CA LYS A 493 -26.52 -1.49 -8.36
C LYS A 493 -26.80 0.00 -8.43
N ARG A 494 -26.10 0.72 -9.30
CA ARG A 494 -26.37 2.15 -9.52
C ARG A 494 -27.71 2.28 -10.26
N GLU A 495 -28.72 2.83 -9.59
CA GLU A 495 -30.05 3.09 -10.17
C GLU A 495 -30.12 4.44 -10.89
N ASP A 496 -29.27 5.40 -10.49
CA ASP A 496 -29.21 6.72 -11.11
C ASP A 496 -28.59 6.62 -12.52
N ASN A 497 -29.41 6.84 -13.57
CA ASN A 497 -28.99 7.16 -14.95
C ASN A 497 -28.21 8.49 -15.04
N SER A 498 -27.47 8.87 -13.99
CA SER A 498 -26.47 9.92 -14.04
C SER A 498 -25.38 9.48 -15.02
N HIS A 499 -25.62 9.80 -16.29
CA HIS A 499 -24.60 9.75 -17.32
C HIS A 499 -23.41 10.56 -16.83
N ILE A 500 -22.22 10.05 -17.08
CA ILE A 500 -21.01 10.82 -16.84
C ILE A 500 -21.14 12.08 -17.70
N ASP A 501 -20.97 13.24 -17.09
CA ASP A 501 -21.07 14.50 -17.80
C ASP A 501 -19.83 14.65 -18.70
N PHE A 502 -19.97 14.17 -19.93
CA PHE A 502 -18.91 14.13 -20.94
C PHE A 502 -18.29 15.50 -21.23
N ASP A 503 -19.02 16.59 -21.01
CA ASP A 503 -18.50 17.95 -21.21
C ASP A 503 -17.56 18.38 -20.08
N ARG A 504 -17.64 17.69 -18.94
CA ARG A 504 -16.90 17.98 -17.71
C ARG A 504 -15.84 16.96 -17.37
N SER A 505 -15.77 15.86 -18.11
CA SER A 505 -14.93 14.71 -17.78
C SER A 505 -13.89 14.37 -18.84
N ILE A 506 -12.78 13.78 -18.39
CA ILE A 506 -11.84 13.03 -19.22
C ILE A 506 -11.81 11.57 -18.77
N HIS A 507 -11.45 10.65 -19.67
CA HIS A 507 -11.61 9.21 -19.45
C HIS A 507 -10.34 8.41 -19.75
N LEU A 508 -10.05 7.45 -18.89
CA LEU A 508 -8.98 6.45 -18.98
C LEU A 508 -9.61 5.07 -18.77
N ALA A 509 -9.08 4.01 -19.38
CA ALA A 509 -9.51 2.66 -19.08
C ALA A 509 -8.36 1.66 -19.02
N TYR A 510 -8.45 0.73 -18.08
CA TYR A 510 -7.63 -0.49 -18.06
C TYR A 510 -8.41 -1.60 -18.75
N ARG A 511 -7.99 -1.98 -19.97
CA ARG A 511 -8.61 -3.06 -20.74
C ARG A 511 -7.86 -4.36 -20.51
N PHE A 512 -8.52 -5.36 -19.95
CA PHE A 512 -7.96 -6.70 -19.76
C PHE A 512 -7.91 -7.46 -21.09
N LYS A 513 -6.90 -8.33 -21.24
CA LYS A 513 -6.74 -9.18 -22.44
C LYS A 513 -7.88 -10.18 -22.56
N GLU A 514 -8.39 -10.66 -21.45
CA GLU A 514 -9.54 -11.56 -21.39
C GLU A 514 -10.87 -10.81 -21.51
N GLU A 515 -11.98 -11.54 -21.68
CA GLU A 515 -13.30 -10.95 -21.95
C GLU A 515 -13.98 -10.34 -20.72
N VAL A 516 -13.43 -10.52 -19.52
CA VAL A 516 -14.00 -10.01 -18.26
C VAL A 516 -12.91 -9.49 -17.32
N VAL A 517 -13.23 -8.46 -16.53
CA VAL A 517 -12.38 -8.05 -15.40
C VAL A 517 -12.52 -9.10 -14.29
N PRO A 518 -11.42 -9.70 -13.82
CA PRO A 518 -11.50 -10.69 -12.75
C PRO A 518 -12.01 -10.08 -11.42
N PRO A 519 -13.01 -10.69 -10.73
CA PRO A 519 -13.60 -10.12 -9.52
C PRO A 519 -12.61 -9.78 -8.41
N ALA A 520 -11.56 -10.59 -8.23
CA ALA A 520 -10.58 -10.33 -7.18
C ALA A 520 -9.74 -9.08 -7.43
N ILE A 521 -9.41 -8.82 -8.70
CA ILE A 521 -8.72 -7.59 -9.08
C ILE A 521 -9.66 -6.40 -8.91
N LEU A 522 -10.91 -6.54 -9.34
CA LEU A 522 -11.93 -5.51 -9.22
C LEU A 522 -12.11 -5.02 -7.78
N TYR A 523 -12.48 -5.91 -6.86
CA TYR A 523 -12.81 -5.48 -5.50
C TYR A 523 -11.59 -4.97 -4.74
N ARG A 524 -10.41 -5.53 -4.98
CA ARG A 524 -9.15 -5.03 -4.40
C ARG A 524 -8.75 -3.67 -4.98
N PHE A 525 -9.05 -3.43 -6.25
CA PHE A 525 -8.85 -2.13 -6.89
C PHE A 525 -9.79 -1.08 -6.30
N ILE A 526 -11.08 -1.41 -6.12
CA ILE A 526 -12.05 -0.53 -5.42
C ILE A 526 -11.61 -0.27 -3.98
N ALA A 527 -11.19 -1.30 -3.23
CA ALA A 527 -10.69 -1.14 -1.86
C ALA A 527 -9.48 -0.22 -1.79
N THR A 528 -8.56 -0.35 -2.75
CA THR A 528 -7.38 0.54 -2.85
C THR A 528 -7.82 1.96 -3.22
N PHE A 529 -8.73 2.12 -4.17
CA PHE A 529 -9.26 3.41 -4.59
C PHE A 529 -9.87 4.21 -3.43
N VAL A 530 -10.74 3.57 -2.64
CA VAL A 530 -11.40 4.23 -1.49
C VAL A 530 -10.50 4.39 -0.27
N SER A 531 -9.34 3.72 -0.24
CA SER A 531 -8.32 3.95 0.79
C SER A 531 -7.46 5.20 0.50
N ILE A 532 -7.38 5.60 -0.77
CA ILE A 532 -6.62 6.78 -1.20
C ILE A 532 -7.49 8.04 -1.07
N TRP A 533 -8.71 8.01 -1.60
CA TRP A 533 -9.63 9.15 -1.69
C TRP A 533 -10.95 8.89 -0.94
N ASN A 534 -11.58 9.99 -0.49
CA ASN A 534 -12.83 9.92 0.25
C ASN A 534 -14.01 9.63 -0.67
N LEU A 535 -14.82 8.64 -0.31
CA LEU A 535 -16.08 8.35 -1.00
C LEU A 535 -17.00 9.56 -0.98
N ARG A 536 -17.59 9.85 -2.15
CA ARG A 536 -18.59 10.90 -2.27
C ARG A 536 -19.86 10.49 -1.54
N ILE A 537 -20.53 11.47 -0.92
CA ILE A 537 -21.84 11.27 -0.29
C ILE A 537 -22.90 11.88 -1.22
N SER A 538 -23.96 11.13 -1.50
CA SER A 538 -25.09 11.63 -2.27
C SER A 538 -25.78 12.77 -1.51
N THR A 539 -25.95 13.91 -2.17
CA THR A 539 -26.67 15.06 -1.60
C THR A 539 -28.16 14.81 -1.43
N LYS A 540 -28.73 13.82 -2.13
CA LYS A 540 -30.16 13.48 -2.07
C LYS A 540 -30.48 12.43 -1.00
N SER A 541 -29.62 11.43 -0.83
CA SER A 541 -29.88 10.27 0.02
C SER A 541 -28.94 10.14 1.22
N SER A 542 -27.90 10.97 1.31
CA SER A 542 -26.84 10.86 2.34
C SER A 542 -26.12 9.50 2.35
N ARG A 543 -26.24 8.72 1.27
CA ARG A 543 -25.57 7.42 1.10
C ARG A 543 -24.18 7.60 0.48
N LEU A 544 -23.26 6.70 0.82
CA LEU A 544 -21.96 6.61 0.15
C LEU A 544 -22.16 6.18 -1.30
N MET A 545 -21.48 6.83 -2.23
CA MET A 545 -21.56 6.55 -3.66
C MET A 545 -20.64 5.39 -4.04
N ILE A 546 -20.95 4.20 -3.51
CA ILE A 546 -20.25 2.96 -3.80
C ILE A 546 -21.28 1.87 -4.14
N PHE A 547 -21.02 1.14 -5.21
CA PHE A 547 -21.93 0.17 -5.82
C PHE A 547 -21.15 -1.09 -6.24
N THR A 548 -21.86 -2.09 -6.75
CA THR A 548 -21.25 -3.37 -7.16
C THR A 548 -20.19 -3.23 -8.27
N ASP A 549 -20.35 -2.24 -9.15
CA ASP A 549 -19.62 -2.05 -10.40
C ASP A 549 -19.19 -0.59 -10.62
N SER A 550 -19.35 0.27 -9.62
CA SER A 550 -18.91 1.66 -9.68
C SER A 550 -18.67 2.25 -8.30
N ALA A 551 -17.80 3.26 -8.24
CA ALA A 551 -17.55 4.04 -7.03
C ALA A 551 -17.18 5.48 -7.41
N ASP A 552 -17.72 6.45 -6.66
CA ASP A 552 -17.44 7.87 -6.83
C ASP A 552 -16.68 8.39 -5.60
N VAL A 553 -15.56 9.09 -5.83
CA VAL A 553 -14.74 9.72 -4.79
C VAL A 553 -14.53 11.20 -5.12
N THR A 554 -14.22 11.97 -4.09
CA THR A 554 -13.83 13.37 -4.21
C THR A 554 -12.31 13.48 -4.05
N ILE A 555 -11.65 14.09 -5.04
CA ILE A 555 -10.19 14.29 -5.01
C ILE A 555 -9.87 15.56 -4.22
N ASP A 556 -10.53 16.65 -4.57
CA ASP A 556 -10.39 17.97 -3.96
C ASP A 556 -11.73 18.72 -4.05
N ASN A 557 -11.71 20.03 -3.77
CA ASN A 557 -12.92 20.82 -3.80
C ASN A 557 -13.54 20.98 -5.20
N GLU A 558 -12.81 20.77 -6.30
CA GLU A 558 -13.25 21.05 -7.66
C GLU A 558 -13.31 19.80 -8.57
N HIS A 559 -12.68 18.70 -8.15
CA HIS A 559 -12.52 17.48 -8.92
C HIS A 559 -13.15 16.26 -8.24
N ASP A 560 -13.98 15.56 -9.00
CA ASP A 560 -14.55 14.26 -8.63
C ASP A 560 -13.99 13.18 -9.56
N MET A 561 -13.83 11.96 -9.04
CA MET A 561 -13.43 10.80 -9.84
C MET A 561 -14.44 9.66 -9.68
N ARG A 562 -14.77 9.03 -10.80
CA ARG A 562 -15.62 7.85 -10.86
C ARG A 562 -14.87 6.68 -11.48
N ILE A 563 -15.00 5.51 -10.86
CA ILE A 563 -14.66 4.23 -11.49
C ILE A 563 -15.96 3.54 -11.90
N ASP A 564 -15.97 2.98 -13.10
CA ASP A 564 -17.10 2.25 -13.69
C ASP A 564 -16.58 1.01 -14.42
N ILE A 565 -17.23 -0.15 -14.22
CA ILE A 565 -16.79 -1.40 -14.81
C ILE A 565 -17.71 -1.80 -15.96
N GLN A 566 -17.14 -1.94 -17.15
CA GLN A 566 -17.88 -2.29 -18.36
C GLN A 566 -17.16 -3.39 -19.13
N GLY A 567 -17.74 -4.60 -19.17
CA GLY A 567 -17.15 -5.77 -19.81
C GLY A 567 -15.77 -6.11 -19.24
N ASN A 568 -14.73 -5.98 -20.07
CA ASN A 568 -13.33 -6.19 -19.69
C ASN A 568 -12.55 -4.90 -19.42
N ARG A 569 -13.25 -3.77 -19.21
CA ARG A 569 -12.64 -2.48 -18.91
C ARG A 569 -13.00 -2.00 -17.51
N ILE A 570 -11.99 -1.50 -16.80
CA ILE A 570 -12.17 -0.61 -15.66
C ILE A 570 -11.98 0.81 -16.18
N ILE A 571 -13.08 1.57 -16.25
CA ILE A 571 -13.10 2.93 -16.77
C ILE A 571 -12.97 3.90 -15.60
N VAL A 572 -12.04 4.83 -15.71
CA VAL A 572 -11.80 5.91 -14.76
C VAL A 572 -12.19 7.22 -15.44
N SER A 573 -13.09 7.97 -14.82
CA SER A 573 -13.57 9.25 -15.31
C SER A 573 -13.27 10.34 -14.29
N LEU A 574 -12.38 11.26 -14.65
CA LEU A 574 -12.04 12.43 -13.85
C LEU A 574 -12.87 13.61 -14.33
N SER A 575 -13.56 14.29 -13.42
CA SER A 575 -14.51 15.35 -13.76
C SER A 575 -14.20 16.61 -12.97
N HIS A 576 -14.31 17.76 -13.62
CA HIS A 576 -14.29 19.07 -12.95
C HIS A 576 -15.73 19.59 -12.77
N LYS A 577 -15.99 20.40 -11.74
CA LYS A 577 -17.33 20.98 -11.51
C LYS A 577 -17.86 21.82 -12.68
N GLU A 578 -16.98 22.44 -13.46
CA GLU A 578 -17.36 23.36 -14.56
C GLU A 578 -17.15 22.78 -15.97
N SER A 579 -15.94 22.32 -16.31
CA SER A 579 -15.57 21.89 -17.67
C SER A 579 -14.35 20.98 -17.66
N GLN A 580 -14.29 20.03 -18.62
CA GLN A 580 -13.15 19.13 -18.80
C GLN A 580 -11.83 19.87 -19.09
N ASN A 581 -11.89 21.11 -19.61
CA ASN A 581 -10.70 21.90 -19.90
C ASN A 581 -10.07 22.52 -18.65
N SER A 582 -10.82 22.60 -17.55
CA SER A 582 -10.36 23.09 -16.26
C SER A 582 -9.67 21.99 -15.42
N ILE A 583 -9.67 20.75 -15.91
CA ILE A 583 -8.98 19.64 -15.24
C ILE A 583 -7.47 19.88 -15.32
N VAL A 584 -6.84 20.01 -14.16
CA VAL A 584 -5.40 20.23 -14.06
C VAL A 584 -4.66 18.96 -14.51
N PRO A 585 -3.76 19.02 -15.51
CA PRO A 585 -3.06 17.85 -16.03
C PRO A 585 -2.27 17.06 -14.96
N THR A 586 -1.73 17.74 -13.95
CA THR A 586 -0.98 17.10 -12.85
C THR A 586 -1.88 16.25 -11.94
N ILE A 587 -3.16 16.62 -11.76
CA ILE A 587 -4.14 15.82 -11.02
C ILE A 587 -4.46 14.56 -11.82
N ALA A 588 -4.70 14.71 -13.12
CA ALA A 588 -4.98 13.60 -14.02
C ALA A 588 -3.79 12.63 -14.11
N SER A 589 -2.56 13.12 -14.27
CA SER A 589 -1.36 12.28 -14.32
C SER A 589 -1.05 11.61 -12.99
N THR A 590 -1.17 12.32 -11.86
CA THR A 590 -0.99 11.73 -10.53
C THR A 590 -2.03 10.65 -10.25
N ALA A 591 -3.31 10.91 -10.58
CA ALA A 591 -4.37 9.92 -10.47
C ALA A 591 -4.08 8.68 -11.33
N GLN A 592 -3.68 8.88 -12.59
CA GLN A 592 -3.32 7.80 -13.50
C GLN A 592 -2.15 6.97 -12.97
N GLU A 593 -1.07 7.59 -12.51
CA GLU A 593 0.10 6.90 -11.95
C GLU A 593 -0.27 6.10 -10.70
N CYS A 594 -1.00 6.70 -9.75
CA CYS A 594 -1.44 6.03 -8.53
C CYS A 594 -2.31 4.81 -8.85
N LEU A 595 -3.29 4.96 -9.74
CA LEU A 595 -4.18 3.87 -10.13
C LEU A 595 -3.44 2.80 -10.93
N THR A 596 -2.53 3.19 -11.83
CA THR A 596 -1.73 2.25 -12.63
C THR A 596 -0.80 1.46 -11.73
N HIS A 597 -0.17 2.11 -10.75
CA HIS A 597 0.64 1.44 -9.75
C HIS A 597 -0.19 0.46 -8.91
N ALA A 598 -1.38 0.88 -8.45
CA ALA A 598 -2.29 0.04 -7.68
C ALA A 598 -2.72 -1.22 -8.46
N ILE A 599 -3.25 -1.06 -9.67
CA ILE A 599 -3.69 -2.21 -10.49
C ILE A 599 -2.51 -3.10 -10.92
N THR A 600 -1.33 -2.54 -11.15
CA THR A 600 -0.11 -3.30 -11.43
C THR A 600 0.33 -4.13 -10.22
N ARG A 601 0.34 -3.54 -9.02
CA ARG A 601 0.70 -4.25 -7.78
C ARG A 601 -0.30 -5.37 -7.48
N ILE A 602 -1.60 -5.11 -7.64
CA ILE A 602 -2.66 -6.12 -7.48
C ILE A 602 -2.48 -7.22 -8.53
N SER A 603 -2.19 -6.86 -9.77
CA SER A 603 -1.93 -7.83 -10.83
C SER A 603 -0.73 -8.70 -10.46
N ASN A 604 0.41 -8.13 -10.07
CA ASN A 604 1.60 -8.91 -9.68
C ASN A 604 1.36 -9.83 -8.48
N PHE A 605 0.44 -9.46 -7.57
CA PHE A 605 0.07 -10.34 -6.45
C PHE A 605 -0.60 -11.63 -6.92
N TYR A 606 -1.43 -11.57 -7.95
CA TYR A 606 -2.16 -12.73 -8.48
C TYR A 606 -1.43 -13.44 -9.64
N PHE A 607 -0.73 -12.69 -10.48
CA PHE A 607 0.03 -13.20 -11.64
C PHE A 607 1.49 -13.37 -11.24
N SER A 608 1.82 -14.49 -10.60
CA SER A 608 3.22 -14.90 -10.38
C SER A 608 3.82 -15.39 -11.70
N VAL A 609 4.19 -14.46 -12.58
CA VAL A 609 5.05 -14.78 -13.73
C VAL A 609 6.48 -14.91 -13.20
N SER A 610 7.11 -16.05 -13.44
CA SER A 610 8.50 -16.35 -13.10
C SER A 610 9.42 -15.17 -13.41
N GLU A 611 10.25 -14.78 -12.44
CA GLU A 611 11.21 -13.66 -12.50
C GLU A 611 12.29 -13.79 -13.61
N ASP A 612 12.29 -14.87 -14.39
CA ASP A 612 13.26 -15.13 -15.45
C ASP A 612 12.73 -14.68 -16.83
N SER A 613 12.69 -13.38 -17.07
CA SER A 613 12.99 -12.82 -18.40
C SER A 613 13.00 -11.30 -18.33
N GLY A 614 14.13 -10.69 -18.69
CA GLY A 614 14.29 -9.24 -18.87
C GLY A 614 13.52 -8.66 -20.06
N CYS A 615 12.34 -9.19 -20.40
CA CYS A 615 11.39 -8.55 -21.30
C CYS A 615 10.36 -7.78 -20.47
N THR A 616 9.93 -6.63 -20.99
CA THR A 616 8.82 -5.82 -20.48
C THR A 616 7.70 -6.70 -19.92
N ARG A 617 7.38 -6.53 -18.62
CA ARG A 617 6.31 -7.25 -17.92
C ARG A 617 5.04 -7.26 -18.78
N ASP A 618 4.63 -8.41 -19.28
CA ASP A 618 3.44 -8.52 -20.10
C ASP A 618 2.20 -8.47 -19.19
N LEU A 619 1.82 -7.25 -18.78
CA LEU A 619 0.68 -7.02 -17.89
C LEU A 619 -0.60 -7.62 -18.50
N PRO A 620 -1.55 -8.07 -17.67
CA PRO A 620 -2.81 -8.67 -18.12
C PRO A 620 -3.77 -7.62 -18.72
N PHE A 621 -3.41 -6.34 -18.66
CA PHE A 621 -4.20 -5.24 -19.18
C PHE A 621 -3.35 -4.28 -20.02
N THR A 622 -4.02 -3.57 -20.93
CA THR A 622 -3.50 -2.42 -21.68
C THR A 622 -4.20 -1.15 -21.22
N ILE A 623 -3.51 -0.02 -21.28
CA ILE A 623 -4.11 1.27 -20.96
C ILE A 623 -4.71 1.89 -22.23
N GLN A 624 -5.94 2.36 -22.13
CA GLN A 624 -6.67 3.01 -23.21
C GLN A 624 -7.18 4.39 -22.78
N ILE A 625 -7.27 5.31 -23.73
CA ILE A 625 -7.88 6.62 -23.53
C ILE A 625 -9.30 6.60 -24.06
N GLY A 626 -10.25 7.11 -23.27
CA GLY A 626 -11.64 7.26 -23.68
C GLY A 626 -11.89 8.61 -24.34
N ILE A 627 -12.62 8.61 -25.45
CA ILE A 627 -13.06 9.80 -26.18
C ILE A 627 -14.56 9.72 -26.49
N VAL A 628 -15.23 10.85 -26.34
CA VAL A 628 -16.67 10.95 -26.56
C VAL A 628 -16.94 10.98 -28.06
N CYS A 629 -17.70 9.99 -28.54
CA CYS A 629 -18.06 9.81 -29.94
C CYS A 629 -19.58 9.80 -30.08
N GLY A 630 -20.18 10.97 -30.32
CA GLY A 630 -21.64 11.10 -30.30
C GLY A 630 -22.17 10.98 -28.86
N SER A 631 -22.95 9.94 -28.57
CA SER A 631 -23.47 9.63 -27.23
C SER A 631 -22.67 8.57 -26.48
N ASP A 632 -21.66 7.97 -27.13
CA ASP A 632 -20.93 6.82 -26.63
C ASP A 632 -19.49 7.18 -26.28
N LEU A 633 -18.87 6.38 -25.39
CA LEU A 633 -17.45 6.49 -25.07
C LEU A 633 -16.66 5.44 -25.86
N CYS A 634 -15.81 5.89 -26.76
CA CYS A 634 -14.94 5.03 -27.57
C CYS A 634 -13.51 5.06 -27.05
N PHE A 635 -12.72 4.02 -27.33
CA PHE A 635 -11.40 3.85 -26.71
C PHE A 635 -10.32 3.55 -27.73
N PHE A 636 -9.15 4.15 -27.53
CA PHE A 636 -7.95 3.90 -28.33
C PHE A 636 -6.73 3.68 -27.42
N ASP A 637 -5.68 3.07 -27.97
CA ASP A 637 -4.47 2.77 -27.19
C ASP A 637 -3.72 4.05 -26.81
N HIS A 638 -3.32 4.16 -25.54
CA HIS A 638 -2.52 5.29 -25.06
C HIS A 638 -1.17 5.47 -25.77
N MET A 639 -0.66 4.44 -26.46
CA MET A 639 0.59 4.49 -27.24
C MET A 639 0.50 5.34 -28.51
N LEU A 640 -0.71 5.75 -28.94
CA LEU A 640 -0.87 6.71 -30.03
C LEU A 640 -0.33 8.09 -29.62
N ARG A 641 0.41 8.76 -30.51
CA ARG A 641 1.01 10.06 -30.16
C ARG A 641 -0.10 11.10 -30.02
N SER A 642 0.08 12.04 -29.09
CA SER A 642 -0.81 13.21 -28.99
C SER A 642 -0.80 14.00 -30.30
N LYS A 643 -1.98 14.49 -30.72
CA LYS A 643 -2.25 15.21 -31.99
C LYS A 643 -2.34 14.37 -33.27
N GLU A 644 -2.26 13.05 -33.17
CA GLU A 644 -2.62 12.16 -34.29
C GLU A 644 -4.14 12.10 -34.49
N GLU A 645 -4.56 11.78 -35.71
CA GLU A 645 -5.95 11.50 -36.04
C GLU A 645 -6.23 10.01 -35.84
N TRP A 646 -7.18 9.70 -34.98
CA TRP A 646 -7.67 8.34 -34.76
C TRP A 646 -9.06 8.19 -35.35
N THR A 647 -9.25 7.17 -36.19
CA THR A 647 -10.58 6.84 -36.73
C THR A 647 -11.23 5.81 -35.83
N CYS A 648 -12.38 6.17 -35.25
CA CYS A 648 -13.18 5.28 -34.43
C CYS A 648 -13.66 4.08 -35.25
N PRO A 649 -13.33 2.83 -34.88
CA PRO A 649 -13.72 1.65 -35.63
C PRO A 649 -15.24 1.39 -35.56
N ASP A 650 -15.89 1.81 -34.47
CA ASP A 650 -17.31 1.54 -34.22
C ASP A 650 -18.23 2.51 -34.96
N HIS A 651 -17.87 3.80 -35.02
CA HIS A 651 -18.70 4.85 -35.63
C HIS A 651 -18.11 5.47 -36.91
N ASN A 652 -16.90 5.05 -37.30
CA ASN A 652 -16.16 5.56 -38.46
C ASN A 652 -15.99 7.09 -38.48
N ARG A 653 -15.77 7.69 -37.30
CA ARG A 653 -15.53 9.13 -37.09
C ARG A 653 -14.08 9.39 -36.74
N ILE A 654 -13.54 10.51 -37.24
CA ILE A 654 -12.15 10.91 -36.96
C ILE A 654 -12.12 11.80 -35.72
N HIS A 655 -11.24 11.46 -34.78
CA HIS A 655 -11.01 12.19 -33.54
C HIS A 655 -9.54 12.56 -33.39
N LYS A 656 -9.26 13.66 -32.69
CA LYS A 656 -7.89 14.02 -32.30
C LYS A 656 -7.52 13.32 -30.98
N THR A 657 -6.30 12.82 -30.87
CA THR A 657 -5.80 12.09 -29.68
C THR A 657 -5.26 13.00 -28.56
N ASN A 658 -5.63 14.29 -28.53
CA ASN A 658 -5.12 15.27 -27.54
C ASN A 658 -5.38 14.85 -26.08
N SER A 659 -6.40 14.04 -25.81
CA SER A 659 -6.71 13.55 -24.46
C SER A 659 -5.59 12.67 -23.86
N VAL A 660 -4.67 12.12 -24.67
CA VAL A 660 -3.50 11.37 -24.19
C VAL A 660 -2.60 12.25 -23.33
N SER A 661 -2.28 13.47 -23.80
CA SER A 661 -1.39 14.38 -23.07
C SER A 661 -2.00 14.92 -21.78
N ARG A 662 -3.32 14.77 -21.57
CA ARG A 662 -3.95 15.13 -20.28
C ARG A 662 -3.69 14.09 -19.19
N TRP A 663 -3.69 12.81 -19.54
CA TRP A 663 -3.46 11.71 -18.58
C TRP A 663 -1.98 11.37 -18.43
N PHE A 664 -1.20 11.55 -19.49
CA PHE A 664 0.23 11.28 -19.54
C PHE A 664 1.02 12.57 -19.76
N ALA A 665 0.52 13.67 -19.19
CA ALA A 665 1.26 14.91 -19.14
C ALA A 665 2.61 14.62 -18.48
N ASP A 666 3.70 14.93 -19.17
CA ASP A 666 5.00 14.91 -18.54
C ASP A 666 4.96 15.95 -17.41
N LYS A 667 5.32 15.54 -16.19
CA LYS A 667 5.43 16.45 -15.02
C LYS A 667 6.63 17.40 -15.15
N SER A 668 7.25 17.45 -16.33
CA SER A 668 8.22 18.43 -16.80
C SER A 668 7.64 19.38 -17.85
N HIS A 669 6.43 19.12 -18.38
CA HIS A 669 5.96 19.75 -19.61
C HIS A 669 4.53 20.25 -19.50
N THR A 670 4.35 21.39 -18.82
CA THR A 670 3.14 22.19 -19.03
C THR A 670 3.04 22.63 -20.50
N GLU A 671 1.89 22.40 -21.14
CA GLU A 671 1.64 22.67 -22.58
C GLU A 671 1.79 24.16 -22.99
N GLY A 672 2.16 25.06 -22.06
CA GLY A 672 2.46 26.46 -22.33
C GLY A 672 3.86 26.75 -22.88
N ASP A 673 4.82 25.81 -22.78
CA ASP A 673 6.25 26.09 -23.02
C ASP A 673 6.85 25.49 -24.29
N ARG A 674 6.04 24.98 -25.23
CA ARG A 674 6.57 24.61 -26.56
C ARG A 674 6.62 25.82 -27.49
N CYS A 675 7.79 26.05 -28.06
CA CYS A 675 7.96 26.92 -29.22
C CYS A 675 7.16 26.37 -30.41
N LEU A 676 6.46 27.25 -31.16
CA LEU A 676 5.82 26.88 -32.44
C LEU A 676 6.86 26.38 -33.45
N GLU A 677 6.44 25.58 -34.45
CA GLU A 677 7.31 24.96 -35.47
C GLU A 677 8.17 25.97 -36.26
N ASP A 678 7.83 27.26 -36.24
CA ASP A 678 8.58 28.38 -36.85
C ASP A 678 9.32 29.28 -35.84
N CYS A 679 9.71 28.76 -34.69
CA CYS A 679 10.42 29.56 -33.69
C CYS A 679 11.82 29.96 -34.21
N PRO A 680 12.17 31.26 -34.26
CA PRO A 680 13.48 31.74 -34.71
C PRO A 680 14.60 31.47 -33.68
N GLY A 681 14.47 30.36 -32.93
CA GLY A 681 14.96 30.14 -31.58
C GLY A 681 16.45 29.87 -31.45
N LEU A 682 16.99 30.40 -30.35
CA LEU A 682 18.37 30.40 -29.87
C LEU A 682 19.23 31.52 -30.49
N ASP A 683 19.40 32.58 -29.70
CA ASP A 683 20.40 33.61 -29.97
C ASP A 683 21.79 32.96 -30.10
N MET A 684 22.49 33.23 -31.20
CA MET A 684 23.84 32.75 -31.45
C MET A 684 24.80 33.19 -30.33
N ALA A 685 24.57 34.36 -29.73
CA ALA A 685 25.36 34.83 -28.58
C ALA A 685 25.11 33.99 -27.30
N TRP A 686 23.89 33.48 -27.11
CA TRP A 686 23.58 32.59 -25.99
C TRP A 686 24.16 31.18 -26.20
N LEU A 687 24.15 30.68 -27.44
CA LEU A 687 24.76 29.39 -27.77
C LEU A 687 26.28 29.35 -27.52
N ASP A 688 26.95 30.48 -27.76
CA ASP A 688 28.38 30.62 -27.47
C ASP A 688 28.67 30.88 -25.96
N SER A 689 27.63 31.02 -25.12
CA SER A 689 27.77 31.23 -23.67
C SER A 689 28.03 29.92 -22.90
N ASN A 690 28.65 30.05 -21.71
CA ASN A 690 29.01 28.92 -20.85
C ASN A 690 27.84 28.55 -19.91
N PRO A 691 27.36 27.29 -19.91
CA PRO A 691 26.25 26.87 -19.06
C PRO A 691 26.62 26.90 -17.57
N ASP A 692 25.83 27.60 -16.74
CA ASP A 692 25.94 27.52 -15.28
C ASP A 692 25.30 26.23 -14.72
N ASP A 693 25.45 25.99 -13.41
CA ASP A 693 24.94 24.76 -12.79
C ASP A 693 23.40 24.68 -12.79
N ARG A 694 22.69 25.82 -12.83
CA ARG A 694 21.22 25.86 -13.01
C ARG A 694 20.83 25.41 -14.40
N HIS A 695 21.54 25.89 -15.43
CA HIS A 695 21.30 25.44 -16.80
C HIS A 695 21.58 23.93 -16.97
N LEU A 696 22.62 23.41 -16.33
CA LEU A 696 22.89 21.96 -16.34
C LEU A 696 21.84 21.16 -15.56
N GLY A 697 21.35 21.69 -14.44
CA GLY A 697 20.25 21.08 -13.68
C GLY A 697 18.95 21.04 -14.48
N ARG A 698 18.63 22.10 -15.23
CA ARG A 698 17.47 22.15 -16.12
C ARG A 698 17.59 21.16 -17.27
N LEU A 699 18.76 21.08 -17.92
CA LEU A 699 19.04 20.04 -18.92
C LEU A 699 18.87 18.64 -18.34
N ALA A 700 19.38 18.41 -17.12
CA ALA A 700 19.22 17.13 -16.45
C ALA A 700 17.75 16.81 -16.10
N ALA A 701 16.89 17.80 -15.89
CA ALA A 701 15.47 17.59 -15.62
C ALA A 701 14.70 17.18 -16.88
N GLU A 702 14.89 17.90 -17.99
CA GLU A 702 14.12 17.76 -19.23
C GLU A 702 14.51 16.55 -20.10
N MET A 703 15.63 15.89 -19.79
CA MET A 703 16.18 14.84 -20.63
C MET A 703 16.16 13.46 -19.96
N THR A 704 15.96 12.42 -20.76
CA THR A 704 16.05 11.02 -20.30
C THR A 704 17.50 10.64 -19.96
N MET A 705 17.65 9.58 -19.16
CA MET A 705 18.97 9.02 -18.83
C MET A 705 19.76 8.62 -20.06
N GLU A 706 19.11 8.04 -21.08
CA GLU A 706 19.79 7.59 -22.30
C GLU A 706 20.17 8.77 -23.20
N GLU A 707 19.35 9.82 -23.28
CA GLU A 707 19.69 11.05 -24.00
C GLU A 707 20.90 11.76 -23.36
N ILE A 708 20.93 11.88 -22.03
CA ILE A 708 22.08 12.44 -21.32
C ILE A 708 23.32 11.57 -21.50
N ARG A 709 23.18 10.23 -21.48
CA ARG A 709 24.29 9.31 -21.76
C ARG A 709 24.85 9.55 -23.15
N LYS A 710 24.00 9.59 -24.17
CA LYS A 710 24.38 9.81 -25.58
C LYS A 710 25.07 11.14 -25.79
N ILE A 711 24.53 12.22 -25.21
CA ILE A 711 25.14 13.55 -25.24
C ILE A 711 26.49 13.54 -24.53
N TYR A 712 26.56 12.97 -23.33
CA TYR A 712 27.81 12.88 -22.58
C TYR A 712 28.89 12.09 -23.34
N MET A 713 28.49 11.05 -24.07
CA MET A 713 29.39 10.26 -24.92
C MET A 713 29.96 11.07 -26.10
N HIS A 714 29.17 11.97 -26.69
CA HIS A 714 29.61 12.89 -27.75
C HIS A 714 30.44 14.06 -27.21
N LEU A 715 30.04 14.61 -26.06
CA LEU A 715 30.67 15.77 -25.44
C LEU A 715 32.06 15.49 -24.83
N LYS A 716 32.34 14.24 -24.44
CA LYS A 716 33.57 13.90 -23.72
C LYS A 716 34.60 13.21 -24.62
N GLU A 717 35.66 13.93 -24.94
CA GLU A 717 36.72 13.51 -25.87
C GLU A 717 37.60 12.34 -25.38
N LYS A 718 37.69 12.09 -24.05
CA LYS A 718 38.59 11.07 -23.47
C LYS A 718 37.86 10.02 -22.63
N LYS A 719 37.83 8.78 -23.14
CA LYS A 719 37.28 7.58 -22.48
C LYS A 719 35.89 7.82 -21.83
N PRO A 720 34.90 8.28 -22.62
CA PRO A 720 33.60 8.68 -22.09
C PRO A 720 32.86 7.51 -21.42
N ALA A 721 32.91 6.30 -21.99
CA ALA A 721 32.28 5.10 -21.43
C ALA A 721 32.72 4.79 -19.98
N ARG A 722 34.03 4.79 -19.72
CA ARG A 722 34.58 4.51 -18.39
C ARG A 722 34.20 5.58 -17.37
N SER A 723 34.10 6.83 -17.81
CA SER A 723 33.71 7.93 -16.90
C SER A 723 32.22 7.91 -16.61
N TRP A 724 31.40 7.57 -17.61
CA TRP A 724 29.98 7.32 -17.43
C TRP A 724 29.74 6.17 -16.45
N GLU A 725 30.44 5.04 -16.62
CA GLU A 725 30.40 3.92 -15.68
C GLU A 725 30.75 4.35 -14.25
N ILE A 726 31.80 5.17 -14.06
CA ILE A 726 32.15 5.71 -12.74
C ILE A 726 31.04 6.62 -12.17
N ILE A 727 30.39 7.44 -12.99
CA ILE A 727 29.30 8.30 -12.53
C ILE A 727 28.03 7.49 -12.21
N ASN A 728 27.80 6.40 -12.95
CA ASN A 728 26.63 5.52 -12.82
C ASN A 728 26.80 4.46 -11.71
N GLU A 729 28.04 4.07 -11.38
CA GLU A 729 28.34 3.04 -10.37
C GLU A 729 28.13 3.49 -8.92
N SER A 730 27.94 4.78 -8.64
CA SER A 730 27.75 5.28 -7.28
C SER A 730 26.44 4.76 -6.67
N LYS A 731 26.51 3.61 -5.98
CA LYS A 731 25.41 2.89 -5.30
C LYS A 731 24.53 3.86 -4.47
N ASN A 732 23.22 3.86 -4.75
CA ASN A 732 22.10 4.52 -4.03
C ASN A 732 21.65 5.94 -4.44
N LYS A 733 21.50 6.28 -5.74
CA LYS A 733 20.94 7.60 -6.10
C LYS A 733 19.92 7.58 -7.24
N GLU A 734 18.98 8.51 -7.13
CA GLU A 734 17.89 8.79 -8.05
C GLU A 734 18.39 9.22 -9.43
N SER A 735 17.54 9.15 -10.45
CA SER A 735 17.93 9.39 -11.85
C SER A 735 18.45 10.81 -12.11
N PHE A 736 18.00 11.83 -11.38
CA PHE A 736 18.40 13.23 -11.59
C PHE A 736 19.88 13.48 -11.27
N ASP A 737 20.38 12.93 -10.16
CA ASP A 737 21.74 13.16 -9.67
C ASP A 737 22.80 12.68 -10.64
N ILE A 738 22.56 11.54 -11.27
CA ILE A 738 23.49 10.93 -12.23
C ILE A 738 23.56 11.83 -13.47
N LYS A 739 22.41 12.32 -13.96
CA LYS A 739 22.32 13.23 -15.10
C LYS A 739 23.11 14.51 -14.88
N ILE A 740 22.87 15.21 -13.76
CA ILE A 740 23.55 16.48 -13.48
C ILE A 740 25.06 16.28 -13.19
N LYS A 741 25.45 15.18 -12.53
CA LYS A 741 26.87 14.85 -12.30
C LYS A 741 27.61 14.57 -13.60
N ALA A 742 26.98 13.92 -14.57
CA ALA A 742 27.55 13.71 -15.91
C ALA A 742 27.79 15.05 -16.63
N LEU A 743 26.78 15.91 -16.71
CA LEU A 743 26.91 17.22 -17.33
C LEU A 743 27.95 18.11 -16.65
N HIS A 744 27.98 18.11 -15.31
CA HIS A 744 28.96 18.88 -14.54
C HIS A 744 30.40 18.32 -14.70
N ASP A 745 30.56 16.99 -14.76
CA ASP A 745 31.86 16.37 -15.05
C ASP A 745 32.39 16.75 -16.43
N TRP A 746 31.52 16.77 -17.45
CA TRP A 746 31.88 17.28 -18.77
C TRP A 746 32.33 18.75 -18.69
N LYS A 747 31.53 19.63 -18.08
CA LYS A 747 31.85 21.06 -17.94
C LYS A 747 33.19 21.29 -17.23
N LYS A 748 33.48 20.54 -16.16
CA LYS A 748 34.73 20.66 -15.39
C LYS A 748 35.96 20.26 -16.20
N ASN A 749 35.84 19.28 -17.09
CA ASN A 749 36.96 18.72 -17.85
C ASN A 749 37.11 19.32 -19.26
N THR A 750 36.30 20.32 -19.61
CA THR A 750 36.30 20.97 -20.91
C THR A 750 36.80 22.40 -20.78
N LEU A 751 37.78 22.79 -21.61
CA LEU A 751 38.41 24.11 -21.52
C LEU A 751 37.48 25.26 -21.95
N TYR A 752 36.54 24.98 -22.86
CA TYR A 752 35.57 25.93 -23.42
C TYR A 752 34.19 25.30 -23.54
N ALA A 753 33.51 25.08 -22.40
CA ALA A 753 32.14 24.56 -22.39
C ALA A 753 31.15 25.61 -22.93
N SER A 754 30.30 25.22 -23.88
CA SER A 754 29.27 26.09 -24.47
C SER A 754 27.98 25.33 -24.79
N PHE A 755 26.85 26.04 -24.82
CA PHE A 755 25.56 25.45 -25.26
C PHE A 755 25.60 24.96 -26.71
N LYS A 756 26.46 25.54 -27.55
CA LYS A 756 26.70 25.10 -28.93
C LYS A 756 27.20 23.67 -29.03
N GLN A 757 28.07 23.25 -28.12
CA GLN A 757 28.55 21.86 -28.06
C GLN A 757 27.41 20.92 -27.69
N ILE A 758 26.59 21.29 -26.70
CA ILE A 758 25.41 20.52 -26.29
C ILE A 758 24.42 20.41 -27.47
N GLN A 759 24.14 21.52 -28.14
CA GLN A 759 23.24 21.55 -29.31
C GLN A 759 23.74 20.65 -30.44
N GLN A 760 25.06 20.64 -30.70
CA GLN A 760 25.63 19.78 -31.74
C GLN A 760 25.45 18.30 -31.38
N SER A 761 25.74 17.91 -30.14
CA SER A 761 25.52 16.54 -29.68
C SER A 761 24.05 16.13 -29.70
N MET A 762 23.13 17.05 -29.42
CA MET A 762 21.68 16.80 -29.56
C MET A 762 21.29 16.53 -31.02
N LYS A 763 21.82 17.31 -31.97
CA LYS A 763 21.55 17.12 -33.42
C LYS A 763 22.10 15.80 -33.95
N GLU A 764 23.27 15.38 -33.49
CA GLU A 764 23.92 14.13 -33.91
C GLU A 764 23.14 12.89 -33.45
N GLU A 765 22.37 13.00 -32.36
CA GLU A 765 21.59 11.91 -31.76
C GLU A 765 20.07 12.02 -31.99
N ASP A 766 19.64 12.93 -32.88
CA ASP A 766 18.23 13.20 -33.21
C ASP A 766 17.37 13.58 -31.97
N ILE A 767 17.95 14.33 -31.04
CA ILE A 767 17.31 14.83 -29.82
C ILE A 767 16.76 16.24 -30.06
N ASP A 768 15.56 16.54 -29.55
CA ASP A 768 14.90 17.83 -29.76
C ASP A 768 15.71 19.00 -29.19
N ILE A 769 16.31 19.80 -30.09
CA ILE A 769 17.12 20.98 -29.74
C ILE A 769 16.30 22.09 -29.07
N HIS A 770 14.97 22.07 -29.13
CA HIS A 770 14.12 23.09 -28.53
C HIS A 770 14.08 23.04 -27.01
N ILE A 771 14.58 21.98 -26.38
CA ILE A 771 14.86 21.94 -24.94
C ILE A 771 15.77 23.13 -24.56
N LEU A 772 16.75 23.47 -25.40
CA LEU A 772 17.62 24.63 -25.18
C LEU A 772 16.84 25.95 -25.21
N CYS A 773 15.77 26.05 -26.01
CA CYS A 773 14.92 27.25 -26.05
C CYS A 773 14.21 27.45 -24.70
N GLN A 774 13.69 26.39 -24.10
CA GLN A 774 13.05 26.43 -22.78
C GLN A 774 14.03 26.85 -21.68
N ILE A 775 15.27 26.33 -21.76
CA ILE A 775 16.32 26.64 -20.79
C ILE A 775 16.79 28.09 -20.93
N SER A 776 16.80 28.63 -22.15
CA SER A 776 17.16 30.03 -22.42
C SER A 776 16.10 31.05 -21.98
N ARG A 777 14.84 30.63 -21.82
CA ARG A 777 13.74 31.51 -21.43
C ARG A 777 13.62 31.60 -19.91
N GLU A 778 13.71 32.80 -19.36
CA GLU A 778 13.31 33.06 -17.98
C GLU A 778 11.78 33.00 -17.89
N VAL A 779 11.26 32.23 -16.92
CA VAL A 779 9.82 32.16 -16.67
C VAL A 779 9.38 33.51 -16.10
N GLN A 780 8.77 34.34 -16.94
CA GLN A 780 7.98 35.50 -16.50
C GLN A 780 6.52 35.05 -16.38
N LYS A 781 6.15 34.55 -15.21
CA LYS A 781 4.75 34.43 -14.79
C LYS A 781 4.47 35.51 -13.74
N ASP A 782 3.37 36.23 -13.92
CA ASP A 782 2.79 37.04 -12.84
C ASP A 782 2.30 36.09 -11.75
N PHE A 783 2.74 36.31 -10.51
CA PHE A 783 2.32 35.53 -9.35
C PHE A 783 1.05 36.12 -8.74
N ASP A 784 0.07 35.29 -8.38
CA ASP A 784 -1.14 35.67 -7.63
C ASP A 784 -0.86 36.03 -6.15
N GLN A 785 0.41 36.18 -5.78
CA GLN A 785 0.85 36.51 -4.41
C GLN A 785 1.08 38.03 -4.28
N PRO A 786 0.93 38.61 -3.08
CA PRO A 786 1.12 40.04 -2.89
C PRO A 786 2.51 40.47 -3.38
N LYS A 787 2.58 41.28 -4.45
CA LYS A 787 3.84 41.68 -5.10
C LYS A 787 4.84 42.34 -4.12
N GLU A 788 4.33 42.89 -3.03
CA GLU A 788 5.09 43.53 -1.95
C GLU A 788 5.85 42.53 -1.05
N LYS A 789 5.38 41.28 -0.91
CA LYS A 789 5.97 40.26 -0.01
C LYS A 789 6.98 39.32 -0.67
N LEU A 790 7.04 39.30 -2.00
CA LEU A 790 7.92 38.40 -2.77
C LEU A 790 9.41 38.76 -2.64
N PHE A 791 9.74 40.03 -2.41
CA PHE A 791 11.13 40.49 -2.30
C PHE A 791 11.72 40.31 -0.88
N ILE A 792 10.96 39.74 0.04
CA ILE A 792 11.37 39.52 1.44
C ILE A 792 12.17 38.22 1.56
N ARG A 793 13.17 38.20 2.44
CA ARG A 793 13.96 36.99 2.76
C ARG A 793 13.18 36.10 3.75
N PRO A 794 13.04 34.78 3.50
CA PRO A 794 12.30 33.89 4.39
C PRO A 794 12.96 33.70 5.77
N SER A 795 12.12 33.59 6.81
CA SER A 795 12.58 33.28 8.17
C SER A 795 13.08 31.82 8.30
N GLY A 796 13.90 31.53 9.32
CA GLY A 796 14.42 30.18 9.55
C GLY A 796 13.37 29.16 9.95
N LEU A 797 12.35 29.58 10.69
CA LEU A 797 11.25 28.73 11.12
C LEU A 797 10.35 28.34 9.94
N ASN A 798 10.08 29.26 9.02
CA ASN A 798 9.23 29.01 7.85
C ASN A 798 9.87 27.99 6.90
N LEU A 799 11.20 28.02 6.77
CA LEU A 799 11.94 27.05 5.94
C LEU A 799 12.02 25.65 6.58
N GLN A 800 11.90 25.51 7.90
CA GLN A 800 11.89 24.20 8.55
C GLN A 800 10.62 23.41 8.25
N GLN A 801 9.47 24.06 8.14
CA GLN A 801 8.21 23.37 7.79
C GLN A 801 8.22 22.83 6.35
N LEU A 802 8.99 23.46 5.45
CA LEU A 802 9.17 23.02 4.07
C LEU A 802 10.00 21.74 3.95
N SER A 803 10.88 21.46 4.92
CA SER A 803 11.77 20.29 4.85
C SER A 803 11.02 18.95 4.90
N ASP A 804 9.82 18.95 5.47
CA ASP A 804 8.93 17.79 5.56
C ASP A 804 8.19 17.48 4.25
N HIS A 805 8.19 18.41 3.29
CA HIS A 805 7.32 18.35 2.10
C HIS A 805 8.07 18.21 0.76
N ILE A 806 9.39 18.42 0.73
CA ILE A 806 10.21 18.42 -0.52
C ILE A 806 10.70 17.01 -0.91
N GLY A 807 11.10 16.18 0.07
CA GLY A 807 11.48 14.78 -0.16
C GLY A 807 12.63 14.58 -1.16
N TYR A 808 12.38 13.82 -2.22
CA TYR A 808 13.39 13.39 -3.19
C TYR A 808 13.88 14.53 -4.10
N GLN A 809 13.09 15.58 -4.29
CA GLN A 809 13.44 16.74 -5.15
C GLN A 809 14.45 17.71 -4.49
N THR A 810 14.96 17.38 -3.31
CA THR A 810 15.91 18.19 -2.53
C THR A 810 17.14 18.61 -3.35
N TYR A 811 17.70 17.67 -4.13
CA TYR A 811 18.90 17.95 -4.92
C TYR A 811 18.61 18.99 -6.02
N GLN A 812 17.52 18.79 -6.75
CA GLN A 812 17.09 19.67 -7.83
C GLN A 812 16.70 21.06 -7.31
N LEU A 813 16.02 21.12 -6.16
CA LEU A 813 15.70 22.38 -5.47
C LEU A 813 16.95 23.16 -5.10
N GLY A 814 17.96 22.51 -4.51
CA GLY A 814 19.19 23.20 -4.15
C GLY A 814 19.88 23.86 -5.35
N ILE A 815 19.91 23.17 -6.49
CA ILE A 815 20.48 23.70 -7.73
C ILE A 815 19.67 24.88 -8.27
N GLU A 816 18.33 24.79 -8.34
CA GLU A 816 17.48 25.90 -8.79
C GLU A 816 17.57 27.13 -7.87
N LEU A 817 17.74 26.91 -6.57
CA LEU A 817 17.99 27.95 -5.57
C LEU A 817 19.39 28.59 -5.67
N GLY A 818 20.29 28.05 -6.50
CA GLY A 818 21.61 28.64 -6.79
C GLY A 818 22.80 28.00 -6.07
N LEU A 819 22.61 26.88 -5.36
CA LEU A 819 23.73 26.12 -4.79
C LEU A 819 24.51 25.39 -5.89
N LYS A 820 25.82 25.22 -5.68
CA LYS A 820 26.69 24.55 -6.65
C LYS A 820 26.59 23.03 -6.53
N VAL A 821 26.84 22.31 -7.62
CA VAL A 821 26.85 20.83 -7.64
C VAL A 821 27.81 20.25 -6.59
N VAL A 822 28.96 20.90 -6.37
CA VAL A 822 29.95 20.49 -5.36
C VAL A 822 29.42 20.65 -3.93
N GLU A 823 28.65 21.70 -3.66
CA GLU A 823 28.05 21.93 -2.34
C GLU A 823 26.95 20.93 -2.06
N MET A 824 26.14 20.62 -3.07
CA MET A 824 25.12 19.58 -2.99
C MET A 824 25.75 18.20 -2.72
N GLN A 825 26.81 17.84 -3.44
CA GLN A 825 27.56 16.59 -3.17
C GLN A 825 28.11 16.52 -1.73
N GLN A 826 28.47 17.65 -1.13
CA GLN A 826 28.94 17.70 0.25
C GLN A 826 27.80 17.53 1.25
N ILE A 827 26.63 18.14 1.01
CA ILE A 827 25.44 17.97 1.86
C ILE A 827 24.99 16.49 1.85
N GLU A 828 24.96 15.85 0.68
CA GLU A 828 24.66 14.43 0.55
C GLU A 828 25.61 13.53 1.34
N ARG A 829 26.92 13.83 1.32
CA ARG A 829 27.93 13.07 2.08
C ARG A 829 27.77 13.23 3.58
N ASN A 830 27.32 14.40 4.04
CA ASN A 830 27.13 14.68 5.46
C ASN A 830 25.83 14.06 6.01
N HIS A 831 24.82 13.82 5.16
CA HIS A 831 23.48 13.35 5.57
C HIS A 831 23.00 12.17 4.71
N VAL A 832 23.75 11.07 4.68
CA VAL A 832 23.64 9.95 3.71
C VAL A 832 22.25 9.27 3.61
N THR A 833 21.38 9.36 4.64
CA THR A 833 20.08 8.65 4.66
C THR A 833 18.89 9.49 5.16
N ASN A 834 19.06 10.79 5.36
CA ASN A 834 18.02 11.67 5.89
C ASN A 834 17.74 12.85 4.94
N LEU A 835 16.76 12.67 4.04
CA LEU A 835 16.35 13.67 3.06
C LEU A 835 15.84 14.97 3.70
N ARG A 836 15.16 14.86 4.85
CA ARG A 836 14.72 16.02 5.63
C ARG A 836 15.91 16.87 6.08
N SER A 837 16.93 16.25 6.68
CA SER A 837 18.16 16.94 7.10
C SER A 837 18.97 17.49 5.91
N GLN A 838 18.97 16.80 4.76
CA GLN A 838 19.56 17.35 3.54
C GLN A 838 18.82 18.62 3.11
N THR A 839 17.48 18.61 3.14
CA THR A 839 16.64 19.76 2.78
C THR A 839 16.86 20.93 3.71
N GLU A 840 16.92 20.69 5.02
CA GLU A 840 17.20 21.72 6.02
C GLU A 840 18.55 22.41 5.75
N GLU A 841 19.61 21.64 5.48
CA GLU A 841 20.93 22.20 5.19
C GLU A 841 20.97 22.92 3.82
N VAL A 842 20.22 22.44 2.82
CA VAL A 842 20.03 23.14 1.53
C VAL A 842 19.38 24.51 1.75
N LEU A 843 18.23 24.55 2.42
CA LEU A 843 17.50 25.81 2.66
C LEU A 843 18.29 26.77 3.54
N LYS A 844 19.00 26.26 4.55
CA LYS A 844 19.89 27.05 5.42
C LYS A 844 21.06 27.66 4.67
N LYS A 845 21.69 26.92 3.75
CA LYS A 845 22.78 27.45 2.92
C LYS A 845 22.25 28.44 1.89
N TRP A 846 21.13 28.12 1.23
CA TRP A 846 20.48 29.04 0.29
C TRP A 846 20.13 30.38 0.94
N ARG A 847 19.56 30.38 2.16
CA ARG A 847 19.21 31.62 2.89
C ARG A 847 20.37 32.59 3.09
N ARG A 848 21.61 32.11 3.06
CA ARG A 848 22.83 32.93 3.19
C ARG A 848 23.25 33.60 1.88
N LEU A 849 22.65 33.21 0.75
CA LEU A 849 22.89 33.83 -0.55
C LEU A 849 22.20 35.21 -0.63
N PRO A 850 22.81 36.18 -1.33
CA PRO A 850 22.27 37.52 -1.44
C PRO A 850 20.90 37.54 -2.16
N GLU A 851 20.67 36.63 -3.11
CA GLU A 851 19.40 36.49 -3.83
C GLU A 851 18.27 35.75 -3.08
N ALA A 852 18.49 35.32 -1.82
CA ALA A 852 17.52 34.51 -1.09
C ALA A 852 16.26 35.30 -0.68
N THR A 853 15.24 35.23 -1.53
CA THR A 853 13.93 35.89 -1.39
C THR A 853 12.80 34.88 -1.61
N TYR A 854 11.59 35.18 -1.13
CA TYR A 854 10.40 34.39 -1.45
C TYR A 854 10.16 34.30 -2.97
N GLU A 855 10.50 35.35 -3.72
CA GLU A 855 10.42 35.34 -5.19
C GLU A 855 11.27 34.22 -5.80
N VAL A 856 12.52 34.08 -5.36
CA VAL A 856 13.43 33.03 -5.85
C VAL A 856 12.96 31.64 -5.41
N LEU A 857 12.45 31.52 -4.18
CA LEU A 857 11.92 30.25 -3.67
C LEU A 857 10.65 29.81 -4.41
N VAL A 858 9.69 30.72 -4.60
CA VAL A 858 8.43 30.46 -5.30
C VAL A 858 8.70 30.15 -6.77
N LYS A 859 9.63 30.88 -7.42
CA LYS A 859 10.09 30.56 -8.78
C LYS A 859 10.70 29.16 -8.86
N ALA A 860 11.54 28.78 -7.91
CA ALA A 860 12.15 27.46 -7.85
C ALA A 860 11.09 26.37 -7.61
N LEU A 861 10.20 26.54 -6.64
CA LEU A 861 9.15 25.57 -6.33
C LEU A 861 8.15 25.41 -7.49
N HIS A 862 7.75 26.52 -8.13
CA HIS A 862 6.85 26.45 -9.28
C HIS A 862 7.48 25.70 -10.46
N ARG A 863 8.77 25.92 -10.71
CA ARG A 863 9.53 25.22 -11.76
C ARG A 863 9.72 23.73 -11.47
N LEU A 864 9.70 23.33 -10.20
CA LEU A 864 9.75 21.92 -9.77
C LEU A 864 8.36 21.29 -9.61
N GLU A 865 7.31 22.00 -10.03
CA GLU A 865 5.91 21.62 -9.84
C GLU A 865 5.50 21.40 -8.37
N LEU A 866 6.28 21.92 -7.43
CA LEU A 866 6.02 21.91 -5.98
C LEU A 866 5.07 23.03 -5.55
N SER A 867 4.17 23.45 -6.44
CA SER A 867 3.23 24.56 -6.16
C SER A 867 2.21 24.21 -5.07
N SER A 868 1.97 22.91 -4.84
CA SER A 868 1.15 22.39 -3.72
C SER A 868 1.79 22.65 -2.35
N ILE A 869 3.09 22.99 -2.31
CA ILE A 869 3.80 23.34 -1.07
C ILE A 869 3.60 24.84 -0.73
N LEU A 870 3.19 25.67 -1.70
CA LEU A 870 3.00 27.12 -1.49
C LEU A 870 2.06 27.48 -0.33
N PRO A 871 0.95 26.75 -0.06
CA PRO A 871 0.09 27.00 1.11
C PRO A 871 0.78 26.78 2.46
N TYR A 872 1.89 26.02 2.50
CA TYR A 872 2.71 25.80 3.69
C TYR A 872 3.79 26.87 3.86
N ILE A 873 3.94 27.78 2.89
CA ILE A 873 4.77 28.98 3.04
C ILE A 873 3.92 30.02 3.77
N THR A 874 4.18 30.19 5.06
CA THR A 874 3.64 31.33 5.79
C THR A 874 4.41 32.59 5.37
N TYR A 875 3.70 33.54 4.75
CA TYR A 875 4.20 34.90 4.47
C TYR A 875 4.18 35.72 5.75
N GLU A 876 4.83 35.21 6.79
CA GLU A 876 5.11 36.02 7.96
C GLU A 876 6.20 37.02 7.57
N GLU A 877 5.91 38.29 7.84
CA GLU A 877 6.95 39.28 8.04
C GLU A 877 7.77 38.78 9.21
N GLY A 878 8.83 38.04 8.91
CA GLY A 878 9.87 37.82 9.89
C GLY A 878 10.27 39.20 10.39
N LEU A 879 10.20 39.40 11.71
CA LEU A 879 10.75 40.58 12.36
C LEU A 879 12.10 40.86 11.70
N ALA A 880 12.32 42.11 11.26
CA ALA A 880 13.63 42.48 10.75
C ALA A 880 14.67 42.00 11.78
N GLU A 881 15.73 41.33 11.33
CA GLU A 881 16.75 40.70 12.21
C GLU A 881 17.23 41.67 13.30
N GLN A 882 17.19 42.98 13.00
CA GLN A 882 17.50 44.11 13.88
C GLN A 882 16.47 44.36 15.00
N VAL A 883 15.18 44.14 14.77
CA VAL A 883 14.11 44.29 15.78
C VAL A 883 14.07 43.05 16.68
N GLU A 884 14.25 41.86 16.10
CA GLU A 884 14.32 40.61 16.86
C GLU A 884 15.52 40.61 17.83
N GLU A 885 16.71 41.03 17.35
CA GLU A 885 17.89 41.18 18.22
C GLU A 885 17.67 42.18 19.35
N ARG A 886 16.98 43.31 19.09
CA ARG A 886 16.65 44.31 20.13
C ARG A 886 15.64 43.77 21.14
N ILE A 887 14.65 43.01 20.70
CA ILE A 887 13.70 42.35 21.62
C ILE A 887 14.44 41.33 22.50
N ILE A 888 15.36 40.56 21.91
CA ILE A 888 16.16 39.57 22.63
C ILE A 888 17.09 40.24 23.66
N GLN A 889 17.71 41.37 23.33
CA GLN A 889 18.72 42.02 24.18
C GLN A 889 18.16 43.01 25.20
N ASP A 890 17.08 43.74 24.88
CA ASP A 890 16.72 44.95 25.62
C ASP A 890 15.51 44.79 26.56
N ILE A 891 14.76 43.68 26.47
CA ILE A 891 13.49 43.50 27.20
C ILE A 891 13.68 42.76 28.52
N GLU A 892 13.05 43.31 29.56
CA GLU A 892 12.84 42.63 30.83
C GLU A 892 11.63 41.69 30.74
N ILE A 893 11.89 40.40 30.54
CA ILE A 893 10.86 39.39 30.28
C ILE A 893 9.83 39.28 31.40
N SER A 894 10.23 39.58 32.64
CA SER A 894 9.44 39.29 33.83
C SER A 894 8.13 40.07 33.86
N GLN A 895 8.15 41.31 33.38
CA GLN A 895 6.99 42.20 33.29
C GLN A 895 6.09 41.85 32.10
N ILE A 896 6.70 41.44 30.99
CA ILE A 896 5.98 40.99 29.78
C ILE A 896 5.20 39.72 30.06
N LEU A 897 5.83 38.73 30.72
CA LEU A 897 5.17 37.48 31.10
C LEU A 897 4.04 37.71 32.11
N ASP A 898 4.18 38.66 33.05
CA ASP A 898 3.10 39.00 33.99
C ASP A 898 1.85 39.53 33.26
N TYR A 899 2.04 40.40 32.27
CA TYR A 899 0.94 40.96 31.47
C TYR A 899 0.31 39.90 30.55
N MET A 900 1.12 39.08 29.90
CA MET A 900 0.62 38.02 29.04
C MET A 900 -0.11 36.92 29.82
N MET A 901 0.32 36.63 31.06
CA MET A 901 -0.39 35.73 31.97
C MET A 901 -1.78 36.29 32.31
N SER A 902 -1.91 37.57 32.64
CA SER A 902 -3.19 38.20 33.01
C SER A 902 -4.21 38.26 31.87
N HIS A 903 -3.75 38.20 30.62
CA HIS A 903 -4.57 38.16 29.42
C HIS A 903 -4.82 36.73 28.88
N LEU A 904 -4.43 35.70 29.64
CA LEU A 904 -4.64 34.27 29.36
C LEU A 904 -3.95 33.74 28.09
N VAL A 905 -3.00 34.46 27.51
CA VAL A 905 -2.31 34.02 26.27
C VAL A 905 -1.12 33.06 26.52
N ILE A 906 -0.65 32.97 27.77
CA ILE A 906 0.38 32.03 28.23
C ILE A 906 -0.02 31.39 29.57
N SER A 907 0.45 30.18 29.87
CA SER A 907 0.20 29.48 31.15
C SER A 907 1.36 29.60 32.14
N SER A 908 1.13 29.21 33.40
CA SER A 908 2.20 29.10 34.41
C SER A 908 3.29 28.09 34.00
N ASP A 909 2.93 27.06 33.22
CA ASP A 909 3.88 26.08 32.71
C ASP A 909 4.71 26.64 31.55
N ASP A 910 4.11 27.43 30.67
CA ASP A 910 4.84 28.16 29.62
C ASP A 910 5.87 29.10 30.24
N ARG A 911 5.47 29.85 31.28
CA ARG A 911 6.37 30.71 32.04
C ARG A 911 7.54 29.93 32.63
N ARG A 912 7.27 28.79 33.28
CA ARG A 912 8.34 27.94 33.84
C ARG A 912 9.31 27.44 32.77
N ARG A 913 8.81 27.02 31.59
CA ARG A 913 9.66 26.58 30.46
C ARG A 913 10.57 27.71 29.96
N ILE A 914 10.04 28.93 29.90
CA ILE A 914 10.81 30.11 29.52
C ILE A 914 11.87 30.40 30.59
N GLU A 915 11.45 30.59 31.86
CA GLU A 915 12.32 30.97 32.98
C GLU A 915 13.35 29.88 33.39
N GLN A 916 13.21 28.65 32.91
CA GLN A 916 14.21 27.58 33.09
C GLN A 916 15.55 27.87 32.37
N HIS A 917 15.54 28.75 31.37
CA HIS A 917 16.76 29.15 30.67
C HIS A 917 17.57 30.13 31.52
N ALA A 918 18.89 29.93 31.59
CA ALA A 918 19.76 30.64 32.53
C ALA A 918 20.03 32.12 32.15
N GLY A 919 19.86 32.49 30.88
CA GLY A 919 20.13 33.84 30.36
C GLY A 919 18.87 34.58 29.92
N GLN A 920 18.80 35.89 30.20
CA GLN A 920 17.68 36.77 29.83
C GLN A 920 17.40 36.74 28.31
N ASP A 921 18.46 36.72 27.49
CA ASP A 921 18.38 36.65 26.03
C ASP A 921 17.77 35.31 25.56
N ASP A 922 18.17 34.20 26.18
CA ASP A 922 17.62 32.88 25.89
C ASP A 922 16.14 32.79 26.27
N GLN A 923 15.77 33.42 27.40
CA GLN A 923 14.38 33.53 27.83
C GLN A 923 13.57 34.37 26.83
N ASN A 924 14.08 35.55 26.42
CA ASN A 924 13.42 36.44 25.46
C ASN A 924 13.21 35.77 24.10
N LYS A 925 14.20 34.99 23.65
CA LYS A 925 14.11 34.18 22.44
C LYS A 925 13.03 33.10 22.52
N ASN A 926 12.98 32.35 23.63
CA ASN A 926 11.94 31.33 23.83
C ASN A 926 10.53 31.94 23.91
N LEU A 927 10.39 33.15 24.46
CA LEU A 927 9.13 33.89 24.46
C LEU A 927 8.72 34.26 23.02
N LEU A 928 9.64 34.78 22.21
CA LEU A 928 9.38 35.07 20.80
C LEU A 928 8.96 33.84 20.00
N GLU A 929 9.63 32.70 20.21
CA GLU A 929 9.26 31.43 19.60
C GLU A 929 7.84 30.99 20.02
N LEU A 930 7.47 31.19 21.29
CA LEU A 930 6.12 30.90 21.80
C LEU A 930 5.05 31.83 21.21
N VAL A 931 5.34 33.13 21.12
CA VAL A 931 4.44 34.13 20.54
C VAL A 931 4.17 33.82 19.08
N ASN A 932 5.22 33.55 18.30
CA ASN A 932 5.11 33.23 16.88
C ASN A 932 4.32 31.93 16.65
N LYS A 933 4.49 30.93 17.52
CA LYS A 933 3.75 29.65 17.42
C LYS A 933 2.24 29.78 17.69
N ARG A 934 1.80 30.77 18.48
CA ARG A 934 0.41 30.89 18.96
C ARG A 934 -0.46 31.87 18.17
N GLY A 935 0.11 32.53 17.15
CA GLY A 935 -0.62 33.32 16.17
C GLY A 935 -1.02 34.74 16.65
N GLU A 936 -1.83 35.40 15.83
CA GLU A 936 -2.08 36.85 15.86
C GLU A 936 -2.65 37.37 17.20
N SER A 937 -3.51 36.61 17.88
CA SER A 937 -4.07 37.03 19.17
C SER A 937 -3.02 37.12 20.28
N THR A 938 -2.07 36.18 20.30
CA THR A 938 -0.97 36.19 21.27
C THR A 938 0.05 37.28 20.93
N TYR A 939 0.28 37.50 19.63
CA TYR A 939 1.12 38.58 19.13
C TYR A 939 0.59 39.96 19.51
N ASN A 940 -0.71 40.22 19.35
CA ASN A 940 -1.31 41.51 19.70
C ASN A 940 -1.19 41.81 21.20
N VAL A 941 -1.43 40.80 22.06
CA VAL A 941 -1.24 40.94 23.52
C VAL A 941 0.24 41.15 23.88
N PHE A 942 1.16 40.51 23.17
CA PHE A 942 2.61 40.73 23.34
C PHE A 942 3.01 42.17 22.97
N VAL A 943 2.51 42.71 21.85
CA VAL A 943 2.75 44.11 21.45
C VAL A 943 2.19 45.09 22.49
N ASP A 944 1.01 44.83 23.02
CA ASP A 944 0.43 45.66 24.09
C ASP A 944 1.21 45.53 25.41
N ALA A 945 1.74 44.34 25.73
CA ALA A 945 2.65 44.12 26.86
C ALA A 945 3.91 44.98 26.74
N LEU A 946 4.55 44.98 25.56
CA LEU A 946 5.72 45.83 25.28
C LEU A 946 5.41 47.30 25.50
N ARG A 947 4.25 47.76 25.01
CA ARG A 947 3.81 49.15 25.16
C ARG A 947 3.60 49.56 26.61
N ILE A 948 3.02 48.69 27.43
CA ILE A 948 2.70 48.95 28.84
C ILE A 948 3.95 48.83 29.72
N SER A 949 4.86 47.91 29.41
CA SER A 949 6.15 47.75 30.10
C SER A 949 7.20 48.80 29.70
N GLY A 950 6.83 49.83 28.94
CA GLY A 950 7.69 50.98 28.64
C GLY A 950 8.48 50.89 27.33
N TYR A 951 8.34 49.80 26.57
CA TYR A 951 8.97 49.58 25.27
C TYR A 951 8.12 50.11 24.11
N LYS A 952 7.67 51.37 24.22
CA LYS A 952 6.74 51.99 23.25
C LYS A 952 7.32 52.08 21.84
N ASP A 953 8.60 52.39 21.73
CA ASP A 953 9.28 52.49 20.43
C ASP A 953 9.32 51.14 19.71
N LEU A 954 9.58 50.05 20.44
CA LEU A 954 9.50 48.68 19.91
C LEU A 954 8.06 48.32 19.55
N ALA A 955 7.09 48.61 20.42
CA ALA A 955 5.69 48.32 20.16
C ALA A 955 5.12 49.09 18.95
N ASP A 956 5.56 50.33 18.72
CA ASP A 956 5.14 51.17 17.61
C ASP A 956 5.83 50.79 16.29
N GLU A 957 7.07 50.31 16.36
CA GLU A 957 7.80 49.71 15.23
C GLU A 957 7.13 48.41 14.77
N LEU A 958 6.61 47.61 15.73
CA LEU A 958 5.82 46.40 15.46
C LEU A 958 4.39 46.68 14.95
N LYS A 959 3.83 47.88 15.19
CA LYS A 959 2.45 48.24 14.80
C LYS A 959 2.33 48.89 13.41
N ARG A 960 3.44 49.31 12.77
CA ARG A 960 3.39 50.04 11.49
C ARG A 960 2.97 49.20 10.27
N ASP A 961 2.85 47.89 10.41
CA ASP A 961 2.48 46.97 9.31
C ASP A 961 1.02 46.48 9.34
N SER A 962 0.15 47.07 10.19
CA SER A 962 -1.29 46.77 10.20
C SER A 962 -2.14 48.03 10.04
N GLN A 963 -2.38 48.45 8.78
CA GLN A 963 -3.53 49.30 8.48
C GLN A 963 -4.73 48.43 8.12
N GLU A 964 -5.53 48.10 9.13
CA GLU A 964 -7.00 48.05 9.04
C GLU A 964 -7.57 48.13 10.46
N GLU A 965 -8.13 49.30 10.81
CA GLU A 965 -8.95 49.47 12.01
C GLU A 965 -10.28 48.71 11.83
N GLY A 966 -10.27 47.41 12.14
CA GLY A 966 -11.46 46.59 12.27
C GLY A 966 -11.95 46.59 13.72
N SER A 967 -13.07 47.27 13.97
CA SER A 967 -13.79 47.24 15.24
C SER A 967 -14.08 45.80 15.70
N ILE A 968 -13.63 45.45 16.92
CA ILE A 968 -13.96 44.18 17.57
C ILE A 968 -15.47 44.16 17.89
N GLU A 969 -16.27 43.54 17.04
CA GLU A 969 -17.66 43.19 17.36
C GLU A 969 -17.68 41.99 18.33
N ALA A 970 -18.42 42.15 19.43
CA ALA A 970 -18.64 41.11 20.42
C ALA A 970 -19.54 40.01 19.82
N LEU A 971 -18.95 38.86 19.48
CA LEU A 971 -19.69 37.65 19.15
C LEU A 971 -20.24 36.99 20.42
N GLU A 972 -21.56 36.80 20.47
CA GLU A 972 -22.30 36.19 21.60
C GLU A 972 -21.92 34.71 21.82
N PRO A 973 -21.94 34.20 23.08
CA PRO A 973 -21.52 32.84 23.38
C PRO A 973 -22.63 31.82 23.10
N GLN A 974 -22.41 30.91 22.15
CA GLN A 974 -23.23 29.71 22.00
C GLN A 974 -22.79 28.65 23.01
N ASN A 975 -23.60 28.45 24.04
CA ASN A 975 -23.44 27.39 25.04
C ASN A 975 -23.74 26.01 24.43
N LYS A 976 -22.72 25.17 24.26
CA LYS A 976 -22.87 23.72 24.11
C LYS A 976 -21.97 22.98 25.09
N GLY A 977 -22.61 22.07 25.83
CA GLY A 977 -22.13 21.14 26.86
C GLY A 977 -20.63 21.02 27.11
N LEU A 978 -20.18 21.55 28.24
CA LEU A 978 -18.92 21.19 28.87
C LEU A 978 -19.14 19.90 29.68
N SER A 979 -18.68 18.77 29.17
CA SER A 979 -18.52 17.55 29.96
C SER A 979 -17.12 16.97 29.75
N GLU A 980 -16.41 16.83 30.87
CA GLU A 980 -15.22 16.01 31.15
C GLU A 980 -13.79 16.48 30.83
N TRP A 981 -13.55 17.69 30.29
CA TRP A 981 -12.19 18.26 30.23
C TRP A 981 -12.20 19.78 30.49
N THR A 982 -12.21 20.19 31.76
CA THR A 982 -12.36 21.62 32.14
C THR A 982 -11.18 22.12 32.97
N VAL A 983 -10.48 23.15 32.48
CA VAL A 983 -9.59 23.97 33.32
C VAL A 983 -10.43 24.52 34.49
N PRO A 984 -10.05 24.26 35.76
CA PRO A 984 -10.86 24.71 36.89
C PRO A 984 -11.07 26.22 36.92
N VAL A 985 -12.29 26.67 37.18
CA VAL A 985 -12.69 28.10 37.15
C VAL A 985 -11.82 28.96 38.05
N TYR A 986 -11.40 28.46 39.21
CA TYR A 986 -10.53 29.20 40.13
C TYR A 986 -9.15 29.50 39.52
N ARG A 987 -8.61 28.65 38.64
CA ARG A 987 -7.35 28.91 37.95
C ARG A 987 -7.47 30.07 36.98
N VAL A 988 -8.58 30.13 36.24
CA VAL A 988 -8.86 31.23 35.32
C VAL A 988 -9.03 32.55 36.09
N ARG A 989 -9.70 32.54 37.25
CA ARG A 989 -9.85 33.72 38.13
C ARG A 989 -8.53 34.20 38.70
N LEU A 990 -7.70 33.29 39.23
CA LEU A 990 -6.37 33.61 39.73
C LEU A 990 -5.48 34.19 38.63
N GLN A 991 -5.57 33.64 37.42
CA GLN A 991 -4.72 34.06 36.33
C GLN A 991 -5.14 35.40 35.71
N LYS A 992 -6.46 35.67 35.54
CA LYS A 992 -6.94 37.00 35.11
C LYS A 992 -6.52 38.13 36.05
N ASN A 993 -6.41 37.84 37.35
CA ASN A 993 -6.01 38.80 38.38
C ASN A 993 -4.52 38.72 38.74
N TYR A 994 -3.71 38.01 37.96
CA TYR A 994 -2.34 37.66 38.33
C TYR A 994 -1.49 38.89 38.70
N SER A 995 -1.50 39.95 37.86
CA SER A 995 -0.75 41.19 38.08
C SER A 995 -1.17 41.91 39.36
N ASN A 996 -2.49 42.10 39.57
CA ASN A 996 -3.02 42.74 40.78
C ASN A 996 -2.65 41.96 42.04
N ILE A 997 -2.68 40.62 41.97
CA ILE A 997 -2.34 39.78 43.11
C ILE A 997 -0.86 39.91 43.47
N ILE A 998 0.06 39.83 42.49
CA ILE A 998 1.50 39.87 42.80
C ILE A 998 1.95 41.22 43.35
N ASP A 999 1.28 42.31 42.97
CA ASP A 999 1.63 43.67 43.41
C ASP A 999 1.07 44.02 44.80
N CYS A 1000 -0.11 43.50 45.14
CA CYS A 1000 -0.83 43.92 46.34
C CYS A 1000 -0.60 43.04 47.59
N ILE A 1001 -0.27 41.75 47.43
CA ILE A 1001 -0.27 40.82 48.58
C ILE A 1001 1.04 40.82 49.40
N ASN A 1002 0.93 40.55 50.70
CA ASN A 1002 2.07 40.20 51.54
C ASN A 1002 2.09 38.69 51.82
N HIS A 1003 3.01 37.97 51.18
CA HIS A 1003 3.10 36.51 51.24
C HIS A 1003 3.17 35.94 52.67
N LYS A 1004 3.73 36.67 53.66
CA LYS A 1004 4.05 36.09 54.98
C LYS A 1004 2.81 35.61 55.74
N LYS A 1005 1.80 36.48 55.90
CA LYS A 1005 0.55 36.13 56.59
C LYS A 1005 -0.21 35.01 55.86
N ILE A 1006 -0.18 35.04 54.53
CA ILE A 1006 -0.87 34.09 53.67
C ILE A 1006 -0.22 32.72 53.75
N VAL A 1007 1.11 32.65 53.66
CA VAL A 1007 1.85 31.39 53.77
C VAL A 1007 1.69 30.77 55.16
N ASP A 1008 1.77 31.56 56.23
CA ASP A 1008 1.56 31.07 57.60
C ASP A 1008 0.14 30.49 57.79
N HIS A 1009 -0.89 31.16 57.25
CA HIS A 1009 -2.27 30.67 57.28
C HIS A 1009 -2.45 29.38 56.46
N LEU A 1010 -1.90 29.34 55.24
CA LEU A 1010 -2.02 28.17 54.37
C LEU A 1010 -1.26 26.95 54.90
N ILE A 1011 -0.14 27.13 55.62
CA ILE A 1011 0.53 26.03 56.36
C ILE A 1011 -0.37 25.55 57.51
N SER A 1012 -0.97 26.46 58.28
CA SER A 1012 -1.85 26.10 59.41
C SER A 1012 -3.11 25.31 58.99
N ARG A 1013 -3.45 25.33 57.70
CA ARG A 1013 -4.58 24.63 57.08
C ARG A 1013 -4.16 23.40 56.27
N ASP A 1014 -2.89 22.99 56.35
CA ASP A 1014 -2.28 21.88 55.60
C ASP A 1014 -2.43 22.04 54.07
N ILE A 1015 -2.39 23.27 53.56
CA ILE A 1015 -2.43 23.57 52.12
C ILE A 1015 -1.02 23.76 51.55
N LEU A 1016 -0.12 24.41 52.31
CA LEU A 1016 1.29 24.55 51.97
C LEU A 1016 2.16 23.75 52.93
N THR A 1017 3.27 23.20 52.44
CA THR A 1017 4.26 22.53 53.27
C THR A 1017 5.31 23.50 53.82
N ILE A 1018 6.06 23.06 54.84
CA ILE A 1018 7.21 23.81 55.36
C ILE A 1018 8.28 24.00 54.25
N ALA A 1019 8.42 23.03 53.34
CA ALA A 1019 9.32 23.12 52.19
C ALA A 1019 8.88 24.22 51.22
N ASP A 1020 7.57 24.33 50.92
CA ASP A 1020 7.02 25.40 50.07
C ASP A 1020 7.29 26.79 50.68
N SER A 1021 7.11 26.93 51.99
CA SER A 1021 7.42 28.16 52.72
C SER A 1021 8.91 28.52 52.65
N GLN A 1022 9.81 27.54 52.76
CA GLN A 1022 11.25 27.76 52.60
C GLN A 1022 11.60 28.20 51.18
N MET A 1023 10.98 27.60 50.16
CA MET A 1023 11.17 27.97 48.75
C MET A 1023 10.67 29.38 48.45
N ILE A 1024 9.48 29.76 48.95
CA ILE A 1024 8.94 31.12 48.79
C ILE A 1024 9.85 32.13 49.50
N ASN A 1025 10.28 31.83 50.74
CA ASN A 1025 11.11 32.76 51.52
C ASN A 1025 12.52 32.93 50.97
N ALA A 1026 13.02 31.97 50.19
CA ALA A 1026 14.32 32.03 49.52
C ALA A 1026 14.37 33.03 48.36
N CYS A 1027 13.22 33.49 47.83
CA CYS A 1027 13.21 34.53 46.80
C CYS A 1027 13.62 35.90 47.40
N PRO A 1028 14.50 36.67 46.75
CA PRO A 1028 15.08 37.87 47.34
C PRO A 1028 14.10 39.06 47.43
N ALA A 1029 13.16 39.21 46.50
CA ALA A 1029 12.23 40.35 46.45
C ALA A 1029 10.78 39.95 46.76
N GLN A 1030 10.01 40.86 47.39
CA GLN A 1030 8.61 40.62 47.79
C GLN A 1030 7.72 40.18 46.62
N ILE A 1031 7.89 40.80 45.44
CA ILE A 1031 7.14 40.46 44.23
C ILE A 1031 7.48 39.05 43.72
N GLN A 1032 8.74 38.62 43.83
CA GLN A 1032 9.17 37.27 43.46
C GLN A 1032 8.63 36.22 44.43
N LYS A 1033 8.54 36.55 45.73
CA LYS A 1033 7.87 35.72 46.73
C LYS A 1033 6.38 35.55 46.39
N ASN A 1034 5.72 36.62 45.97
CA ASN A 1034 4.31 36.59 45.55
C ASN A 1034 4.10 35.77 44.26
N ARG A 1035 4.97 35.94 43.25
CA ARG A 1035 4.96 35.11 42.03
C ARG A 1035 5.11 33.63 42.36
N LYS A 1036 6.02 33.28 43.29
CA LYS A 1036 6.23 31.88 43.69
C LYS A 1036 5.04 31.29 44.46
N LEU A 1037 4.38 32.10 45.29
CA LEU A 1037 3.13 31.71 45.95
C LEU A 1037 2.01 31.49 44.92
N MET A 1038 1.87 32.37 43.93
CA MET A 1038 0.87 32.25 42.86
C MET A 1038 1.10 31.02 41.98
N ASP A 1039 2.36 30.70 41.69
CA ASP A 1039 2.74 29.47 40.98
C ASP A 1039 2.25 28.22 41.73
N ILE A 1040 2.34 28.20 43.06
CA ILE A 1040 1.83 27.08 43.87
C ILE A 1040 0.30 27.06 43.89
N LEU A 1041 -0.37 28.22 44.02
CA LEU A 1041 -1.83 28.32 44.04
C LEU A 1041 -2.49 27.91 42.72
N LEU A 1042 -1.89 28.26 41.58
CA LEU A 1042 -2.37 27.88 40.24
C LEU A 1042 -2.31 26.35 40.00
N HIS A 1043 -1.39 25.66 40.66
CA HIS A 1043 -1.29 24.18 40.64
C HIS A 1043 -2.00 23.51 41.82
N GLY A 1044 -2.44 24.30 42.80
CA GLY A 1044 -3.12 23.84 44.01
C GLY A 1044 -4.56 23.42 43.78
N SER A 1045 -5.23 23.06 44.87
CA SER A 1045 -6.65 22.67 44.87
C SER A 1045 -7.59 23.87 45.05
N GLU A 1046 -8.86 23.70 44.72
CA GLU A 1046 -9.91 24.70 44.99
C GLU A 1046 -10.02 25.06 46.48
N LYS A 1047 -9.76 24.10 47.37
CA LYS A 1047 -9.66 24.35 48.82
C LYS A 1047 -8.55 25.36 49.13
N GLY A 1048 -7.41 25.27 48.43
CA GLY A 1048 -6.31 26.23 48.54
C GLY A 1048 -6.69 27.64 48.11
N PHE A 1049 -7.44 27.75 47.01
CA PHE A 1049 -7.98 29.02 46.52
C PHE A 1049 -8.96 29.67 47.51
N ILE A 1050 -9.89 28.88 48.10
CA ILE A 1050 -10.86 29.39 49.07
C ILE A 1050 -10.17 29.91 50.34
N GLU A 1051 -9.20 29.18 50.88
CA GLU A 1051 -8.47 29.63 52.06
C GLU A 1051 -7.57 30.84 51.77
N PHE A 1052 -7.01 30.93 50.56
CA PHE A 1052 -6.30 32.13 50.11
C PHE A 1052 -7.20 33.37 50.13
N LEU A 1053 -8.41 33.30 49.57
CA LEU A 1053 -9.36 34.41 49.60
C LEU A 1053 -9.79 34.79 51.03
N LYS A 1054 -9.97 33.80 51.92
CA LYS A 1054 -10.27 34.05 53.33
C LYS A 1054 -9.17 34.86 54.00
N THR A 1055 -7.90 34.51 53.77
CA THR A 1055 -6.78 35.27 54.35
C THR A 1055 -6.70 36.69 53.80
N LEU A 1056 -7.01 36.90 52.52
CA LEU A 1056 -7.06 38.25 51.94
C LEU A 1056 -8.17 39.11 52.56
N ARG A 1057 -9.29 38.50 52.97
CA ARG A 1057 -10.40 39.20 53.63
C ARG A 1057 -10.13 39.60 55.07
N GLU A 1058 -9.13 39.00 55.72
CA GLU A 1058 -8.71 39.34 57.09
C GLU A 1058 -7.88 40.63 57.17
N ASP A 1059 -7.35 41.12 56.04
CA ASP A 1059 -6.59 42.36 55.95
C ASP A 1059 -7.40 43.43 55.21
N SER A 1060 -7.68 44.57 55.89
CA SER A 1060 -8.54 45.63 55.34
C SER A 1060 -8.05 46.24 54.04
N VAL A 1061 -6.77 46.01 53.68
CA VAL A 1061 -6.17 46.48 52.42
C VAL A 1061 -6.42 45.51 51.28
N THR A 1062 -6.55 44.20 51.54
CA THR A 1062 -6.71 43.17 50.49
C THR A 1062 -8.12 42.57 50.41
N THR A 1063 -9.05 43.01 51.25
CA THR A 1063 -10.46 42.59 51.20
C THR A 1063 -11.09 42.90 49.84
N GLU A 1064 -10.89 44.11 49.30
CA GLU A 1064 -11.44 44.51 47.99
C GLU A 1064 -10.88 43.64 46.86
N LEU A 1065 -9.59 43.30 46.92
CA LEU A 1065 -8.93 42.40 45.97
C LEU A 1065 -9.52 40.98 46.02
N ALA A 1066 -9.86 40.48 47.21
CA ALA A 1066 -10.49 39.16 47.35
C ALA A 1066 -11.87 39.10 46.67
N ASP A 1067 -12.65 40.18 46.81
CA ASP A 1067 -13.98 40.29 46.20
C ASP A 1067 -13.89 40.49 44.68
N GLU A 1068 -12.87 41.21 44.19
CA GLU A 1068 -12.55 41.34 42.76
C GLU A 1068 -12.22 39.98 42.12
N ILE A 1069 -11.35 39.19 42.77
CA ILE A 1069 -10.96 37.86 42.27
C ILE A 1069 -12.17 36.92 42.25
N GLU A 1070 -13.01 36.92 43.28
CA GLU A 1070 -14.17 36.03 43.37
C GLU A 1070 -15.28 36.41 42.38
N SER A 1071 -15.47 37.71 42.12
CA SER A 1071 -16.47 38.24 41.17
C SER A 1071 -16.01 38.25 39.72
N THR A 1072 -14.75 37.91 39.43
CA THR A 1072 -14.20 37.87 38.08
C THR A 1072 -14.99 36.90 37.18
N LEU A 1073 -15.52 37.44 36.08
CA LEU A 1073 -16.28 36.68 35.08
C LEU A 1073 -15.38 35.73 34.29
N VAL A 1074 -15.76 34.46 34.26
CA VAL A 1074 -15.10 33.39 33.48
C VAL A 1074 -16.05 32.94 32.38
N THR A 1075 -15.64 33.15 31.13
CA THR A 1075 -16.41 32.78 29.93
C THR A 1075 -15.95 31.42 29.38
N SER A 1076 -16.77 30.80 28.52
CA SER A 1076 -16.39 29.58 27.80
C SER A 1076 -15.15 29.78 26.91
N ARG A 1077 -15.00 30.98 26.34
CA ARG A 1077 -13.81 31.40 25.58
C ARG A 1077 -12.56 31.41 26.46
N ASP A 1078 -12.64 31.93 27.69
CA ASP A 1078 -11.50 31.95 28.63
C ASP A 1078 -11.03 30.53 28.97
N ILE A 1079 -11.96 29.59 29.18
CA ILE A 1079 -11.64 28.18 29.48
C ILE A 1079 -10.99 27.52 28.26
N SER A 1080 -11.50 27.79 27.05
CA SER A 1080 -10.96 27.24 25.80
C SER A 1080 -9.54 27.74 25.51
N ILE A 1081 -9.28 29.04 25.70
CA ILE A 1081 -7.95 29.63 25.52
C ILE A 1081 -6.97 29.00 26.52
N MET A 1082 -7.37 28.95 27.80
CA MET A 1082 -6.54 28.36 28.85
C MET A 1082 -6.27 26.87 28.66
N TYR A 1083 -7.22 26.11 28.11
CA TYR A 1083 -7.01 24.71 27.76
C TYR A 1083 -5.92 24.55 26.69
N GLY A 1084 -5.92 25.42 25.68
CA GLY A 1084 -4.88 25.47 24.65
C GLY A 1084 -3.48 25.78 25.19
N CYS A 1085 -3.38 26.53 26.30
CA CYS A 1085 -2.10 26.87 26.94
C CYS A 1085 -1.51 25.75 27.82
N TYR A 1086 -2.31 24.75 28.23
CA TYR A 1086 -1.88 23.62 29.06
C TYR A 1086 -1.60 22.33 28.26
N LYS A 1087 -1.85 22.34 26.94
CA LYS A 1087 -1.55 21.25 26.01
C LYS A 1087 -0.21 21.49 25.32
#